data_AF-A0AAW5PAP4-F1
#
_entry.id   AF-A0AAW5PAP4-F1
#
_cell.length_a   1.000
_cell.length_b   1.000
_cell.length_c   1.000
_cell.angle_alpha   90.00
_cell.angle_beta   90.00
_cell.angle_gamma   90.00
#
_symmetry.space_group_name_H-M   'P 1'
#
loop_
_entity.id
_entity.type
_entity.pdbx_description
1 polymer ?
#
loop_
_entity_poly.entity_id
_entity_poly.type
_entity_poly.pdbx_seq_one_letter_code
_entity_poly.pdbx_strand_id
1 'polypeptide(L)'
;MLNALARYANWLHLQWPAGKPEKLPKVDDHFRTNVDGVYVVGDLAGVPLLKFSVEGGAQAVRDLLTRGIDPVEPTGADGPYDVVIIGAGASGMAAAREAQKSGLSFCVLESQRRFATIKDFQAGKPIYTYPEAMTPASDLEVTAQVKEALVDELEAQTQDLPVRHATAHRIDPAPEGHEVVTTDGDRIRGQRVIVAIGRSGNFRSLDVPGEDKDHVQHRLHDPTRCRGDRALVIGGGDSAAEAATALTEAGADVTLSYRRDEFVRPKEENVERLYERATYHEGEGSLTLKMPTDVEEIREDEVVLSDENGDTETVDADHVFATIGREAPLDFFRRSGIELRNDWGEVPDSLQDALSGLAWLTDLRWDRITAFAAFFFFMVAVYSWKDGGWVGQWAQATGFFPFGWSPDTSGTGALDILLTSMQKPGFYYTFAYSALVVVFGVKRIRRRKTPYIKVQTLTLMGIQVLPLFILPEFVLPYLGANGLLPTGVLDALFPTSEYAVHGRQYWRAYGFILAWPLFIWNVFTTDPLWWWLAICFVQTFVLIPGMIYFWGKGAYCGWICTCGALAETLGDQHREKMPHGPGWNKLNLAGQVIMGVAFALLVLRIGGWIWPGSWAAGAYRAVLYGGSLGLGYSWVVDILLAGMVGFGVYFWLSGRFWCRFFCPLAAIMHIYHRFSRFRILADKKKCISCNQCTSVCHQGIDVMAYAQKGEPMDDPECVRCSACVETCPTGVLEFGQVQPNTGEVIHRDALEASLTRIQEHENGTAA
;
A
#
# COMPACT_ATOMS: atom_id res chain seq x y z
N MET A 1 33.67 11.61 1.25
CA MET A 1 32.35 11.71 1.92
C MET A 1 31.21 11.16 1.07
N LEU A 2 31.08 11.49 -0.23
CA LEU A 2 30.03 10.96 -1.12
C LEU A 2 29.92 9.42 -1.10
N ASN A 3 31.04 8.70 -1.08
CA ASN A 3 31.05 7.25 -1.05
C ASN A 3 30.55 6.65 0.29
N ALA A 4 30.75 7.34 1.42
CA ALA A 4 30.28 6.86 2.72
C ALA A 4 28.76 7.07 2.90
N LEU A 5 28.24 8.22 2.46
CA LEU A 5 26.80 8.50 2.47
C LEU A 5 26.03 7.57 1.52
N ALA A 6 26.57 7.30 0.33
CA ALA A 6 25.98 6.35 -0.60
C ALA A 6 25.95 4.93 0.00
N ARG A 7 27.04 4.48 0.63
CA ARG A 7 27.09 3.19 1.34
C ARG A 7 26.10 3.11 2.49
N TYR A 8 25.96 4.19 3.29
CA TYR A 8 24.99 4.25 4.37
C TYR A 8 23.54 4.22 3.85
N ALA A 9 23.23 5.01 2.82
CA ALA A 9 21.92 5.03 2.20
C ALA A 9 21.57 3.68 1.58
N ASN A 10 22.53 2.99 0.95
CA ASN A 10 22.37 1.64 0.45
C ASN A 10 22.12 0.64 1.58
N TRP A 11 22.97 0.63 2.60
CA TRP A 11 22.84 -0.25 3.78
C TRP A 11 21.51 -0.08 4.54
N LEU A 12 20.95 1.13 4.57
CA LEU A 12 19.72 1.37 5.32
C LEU A 12 18.46 1.30 4.46
N HIS A 13 18.46 1.89 3.25
CA HIS A 13 17.23 2.12 2.49
C HIS A 13 17.27 1.64 1.04
N LEU A 14 18.40 1.74 0.33
CA LEU A 14 18.44 1.59 -1.13
C LEU A 14 18.77 0.19 -1.64
N GLN A 15 19.18 -0.75 -0.77
CA GLN A 15 19.39 -2.14 -1.17
C GLN A 15 18.09 -2.95 -1.34
N TRP A 16 16.96 -2.42 -0.87
CA TRP A 16 15.69 -3.14 -0.83
C TRP A 16 14.90 -2.99 -2.13
N PRO A 17 14.04 -3.98 -2.47
CA PRO A 17 13.14 -3.90 -3.60
C PRO A 17 12.27 -2.63 -3.55
N ALA A 18 12.17 -1.94 -4.69
CA ALA A 18 11.51 -0.65 -4.81
C ALA A 18 10.54 -0.61 -6.01
N GLY A 19 9.78 -1.68 -6.24
CA GLY A 19 8.74 -1.71 -7.26
C GLY A 19 7.60 -0.72 -7.00
N LYS A 20 6.97 -0.26 -8.09
CA LYS A 20 5.75 0.56 -8.03
C LYS A 20 4.52 -0.37 -8.00
N PRO A 21 3.45 -0.03 -7.25
CA PRO A 21 2.18 -0.74 -7.32
C PRO A 21 1.63 -0.74 -8.75
N GLU A 22 0.96 -1.83 -9.12
CA GLU A 22 0.24 -1.91 -10.38
C GLU A 22 -0.91 -0.89 -10.40
N LYS A 23 -1.03 -0.13 -11.49
CA LYS A 23 -2.15 0.80 -11.69
C LYS A 23 -3.39 -0.02 -12.07
N LEU A 24 -4.44 0.09 -11.28
CA LEU A 24 -5.72 -0.60 -11.49
C LEU A 24 -6.88 0.38 -11.28
N PRO A 25 -8.08 0.14 -11.84
CA PRO A 25 -9.24 0.98 -11.58
C PRO A 25 -9.58 1.02 -10.08
N LYS A 26 -10.01 2.19 -9.63
CA LYS A 26 -10.45 2.41 -8.24
C LYS A 26 -11.89 1.91 -8.12
N VAL A 27 -12.05 0.88 -7.29
CA VAL A 27 -13.34 0.29 -6.97
C VAL A 27 -13.54 0.23 -5.45
N ASP A 28 -14.80 0.32 -5.01
CA ASP A 28 -15.17 0.07 -3.62
C ASP A 28 -15.39 -1.44 -3.34
N ASP A 29 -15.80 -1.76 -2.11
CA ASP A 29 -16.04 -3.15 -1.67
C ASP A 29 -17.22 -3.82 -2.42
N HIS A 30 -18.00 -3.06 -3.21
CA HIS A 30 -19.10 -3.52 -4.05
C HIS A 30 -18.78 -3.42 -5.55
N PHE A 31 -17.50 -3.28 -5.91
CA PHE A 31 -17.02 -3.17 -7.30
C PHE A 31 -17.45 -1.88 -8.04
N ARG A 32 -17.96 -0.88 -7.33
CA ARG A 32 -18.43 0.38 -7.94
C ARG A 32 -17.27 1.30 -8.25
N THR A 33 -17.37 2.03 -9.35
CA THR A 33 -16.42 3.09 -9.72
C THR A 33 -16.89 4.47 -9.26
N ASN A 34 -16.11 5.52 -9.55
CA ASN A 34 -16.53 6.91 -9.40
C ASN A 34 -17.60 7.35 -10.42
N VAL A 35 -17.79 6.59 -11.51
CA VAL A 35 -18.86 6.82 -12.47
C VAL A 35 -20.07 6.06 -11.97
N ASP A 36 -21.09 6.80 -11.52
CA ASP A 36 -22.31 6.17 -10.98
C ASP A 36 -22.94 5.27 -12.03
N GLY A 37 -23.37 4.07 -11.61
CA GLY A 37 -23.93 3.05 -12.50
C GLY A 37 -22.89 2.17 -13.24
N VAL A 38 -21.59 2.42 -13.08
CA VAL A 38 -20.51 1.62 -13.70
C VAL A 38 -19.72 0.83 -12.65
N TYR A 39 -19.57 -0.47 -12.91
CA TYR A 39 -18.88 -1.44 -12.06
C TYR A 39 -17.66 -2.04 -12.77
N VAL A 40 -16.63 -2.44 -12.03
CA VAL A 40 -15.47 -3.18 -12.58
C VAL A 40 -15.21 -4.43 -11.76
N VAL A 41 -15.24 -5.59 -12.42
CA VAL A 41 -15.16 -6.92 -11.78
C VAL A 41 -14.03 -7.78 -12.36
N GLY A 42 -13.74 -8.90 -11.68
CA GLY A 42 -12.68 -9.84 -12.07
C GLY A 42 -11.28 -9.35 -11.72
N ASP A 43 -10.27 -9.78 -12.49
CA ASP A 43 -8.85 -9.47 -12.28
C ASP A 43 -8.56 -7.98 -12.02
N LEU A 44 -9.29 -7.08 -12.69
CA LEU A 44 -9.08 -5.63 -12.61
C LEU A 44 -9.57 -5.03 -11.29
N ALA A 45 -10.40 -5.74 -10.53
CA ALA A 45 -10.79 -5.36 -9.17
C ALA A 45 -9.68 -5.63 -8.14
N GLY A 46 -8.68 -6.45 -8.49
CA GLY A 46 -7.44 -6.62 -7.73
C GLY A 46 -7.04 -8.06 -7.39
N VAL A 47 -7.96 -9.02 -7.43
CA VAL A 47 -7.67 -10.43 -7.10
C VAL A 47 -7.90 -11.31 -8.33
N PRO A 48 -6.83 -11.77 -9.01
CA PRO A 48 -6.95 -12.54 -10.24
C PRO A 48 -7.13 -14.03 -9.98
N LEU A 49 -8.20 -14.38 -9.26
CA LEU A 49 -8.55 -15.75 -8.92
C LEU A 49 -9.93 -16.08 -9.47
N LEU A 50 -10.07 -17.26 -10.06
CA LEU A 50 -11.26 -17.62 -10.84
C LEU A 50 -12.56 -17.58 -10.02
N LYS A 51 -12.54 -18.15 -8.81
CA LYS A 51 -13.70 -18.12 -7.88
C LYS A 51 -14.08 -16.69 -7.46
N PHE A 52 -13.09 -15.83 -7.17
CA PHE A 52 -13.33 -14.43 -6.86
C PHE A 52 -13.86 -13.64 -8.07
N SER A 53 -13.40 -13.96 -9.28
CA SER A 53 -13.90 -13.35 -10.51
C SER A 53 -15.38 -13.69 -10.76
N VAL A 54 -15.76 -14.95 -10.57
CA VAL A 54 -17.16 -15.41 -10.66
C VAL A 54 -18.03 -14.75 -9.59
N GLU A 55 -17.57 -14.73 -8.34
CA GLU A 55 -18.28 -14.07 -7.24
C GLU A 55 -18.49 -12.58 -7.50
N GLY A 56 -17.44 -11.88 -7.93
CA GLY A 56 -17.51 -10.43 -8.17
C GLY A 56 -18.51 -10.05 -9.26
N GLY A 57 -18.62 -10.88 -10.31
CA GLY A 57 -19.63 -10.70 -11.36
C GLY A 57 -21.06 -10.78 -10.82
N ALA A 58 -21.35 -11.80 -10.03
CA ALA A 58 -22.67 -11.97 -9.42
C ALA A 58 -22.97 -10.88 -8.38
N GLN A 59 -21.99 -10.53 -7.53
CA GLN A 59 -22.16 -9.48 -6.53
C GLN A 59 -22.46 -8.11 -7.13
N ALA A 60 -21.83 -7.75 -8.26
CA ALA A 60 -22.11 -6.49 -8.94
C ALA A 60 -23.57 -6.37 -9.38
N VAL A 61 -24.17 -7.45 -9.89
CA VAL A 61 -25.60 -7.47 -10.28
C VAL A 61 -26.52 -7.40 -9.06
N ARG A 62 -26.20 -8.14 -7.99
CA ARG A 62 -26.99 -8.06 -6.75
C ARG A 62 -26.97 -6.67 -6.14
N ASP A 63 -25.80 -6.04 -6.12
CA ASP A 63 -25.66 -4.67 -5.63
C ASP A 63 -26.52 -3.68 -6.43
N LEU A 64 -26.50 -3.84 -7.75
CA LEU A 64 -27.30 -3.06 -8.68
C LEU A 64 -28.81 -3.18 -8.40
N LEU A 65 -29.31 -4.39 -8.12
CA LEU A 65 -30.70 -4.63 -7.70
C LEU A 65 -31.03 -3.94 -6.37
N THR A 66 -30.13 -3.96 -5.39
CA THR A 66 -30.38 -3.31 -4.09
C THR A 66 -30.51 -1.78 -4.20
N ARG A 67 -29.91 -1.18 -5.22
CA ARG A 67 -29.99 0.28 -5.49
C ARG A 67 -31.24 0.68 -6.28
N GLY A 68 -32.03 -0.29 -6.74
CA GLY A 68 -33.17 -0.05 -7.61
C GLY A 68 -32.73 0.13 -9.06
N ILE A 69 -33.35 -0.67 -9.93
CA ILE A 69 -33.33 -0.51 -11.38
C ILE A 69 -34.75 -0.69 -11.87
N ASP A 70 -35.21 0.22 -12.72
CA ASP A 70 -36.54 0.14 -13.34
C ASP A 70 -36.39 -0.69 -14.61
N PRO A 71 -36.89 -1.94 -14.67
CA PRO A 71 -36.61 -2.81 -15.81
C PRO A 71 -37.06 -2.20 -17.13
N VAL A 72 -36.20 -2.22 -18.14
CA VAL A 72 -36.51 -1.78 -19.51
C VAL A 72 -36.64 -2.95 -20.46
N GLU A 73 -37.57 -2.83 -21.41
CA GLU A 73 -37.66 -3.76 -22.52
C GLU A 73 -36.75 -3.32 -23.68
N PRO A 74 -35.87 -4.20 -24.19
CA PRO A 74 -35.03 -3.88 -25.34
C PRO A 74 -35.88 -3.60 -26.58
N THR A 75 -35.68 -2.44 -27.20
CA THR A 75 -36.38 -2.03 -28.43
C THR A 75 -35.61 -2.33 -29.72
N GLY A 76 -34.42 -2.93 -29.60
CA GLY A 76 -33.55 -3.31 -30.70
C GLY A 76 -32.22 -3.90 -30.22
N ALA A 77 -31.29 -4.17 -31.14
CA ALA A 77 -29.98 -4.76 -30.84
C ALA A 77 -29.05 -3.85 -30.01
N ASP A 78 -29.31 -2.53 -30.01
CA ASP A 78 -28.53 -1.52 -29.31
C ASP A 78 -29.20 -1.05 -28.00
N GLY A 79 -30.20 -1.79 -27.53
CA GLY A 79 -30.90 -1.52 -26.28
C GLY A 79 -32.07 -0.53 -26.41
N PRO A 80 -32.55 0.03 -25.29
CA PRO A 80 -31.91 0.05 -23.98
C PRO A 80 -31.92 -1.32 -23.28
N TYR A 81 -30.87 -1.59 -22.51
CA TYR A 81 -30.76 -2.75 -21.62
C TYR A 81 -30.71 -2.30 -20.16
N ASP A 82 -31.10 -3.16 -19.23
CA ASP A 82 -30.89 -2.91 -17.80
C ASP A 82 -29.39 -2.88 -17.48
N VAL A 83 -28.65 -3.85 -18.04
CA VAL A 83 -27.21 -4.00 -17.81
C VAL A 83 -26.46 -4.30 -19.11
N VAL A 84 -25.45 -3.50 -19.44
CA VAL A 84 -24.48 -3.84 -20.48
C VAL A 84 -23.23 -4.42 -19.82
N ILE A 85 -22.82 -5.61 -20.22
CA ILE A 85 -21.68 -6.34 -19.67
C ILE A 85 -20.59 -6.37 -20.72
N ILE A 86 -19.41 -5.85 -20.39
CA ILE A 86 -18.26 -5.77 -21.31
C ILE A 86 -17.27 -6.87 -20.94
N GLY A 87 -17.15 -7.89 -21.79
CA GLY A 87 -16.29 -9.06 -21.64
C GLY A 87 -17.09 -10.32 -21.29
N ALA A 88 -16.89 -11.40 -22.04
CA ALA A 88 -17.50 -12.72 -21.85
C ALA A 88 -16.50 -13.72 -21.22
N GLY A 89 -15.71 -13.24 -20.25
CA GLY A 89 -14.91 -14.09 -19.36
C GLY A 89 -15.74 -14.66 -18.20
N ALA A 90 -15.09 -15.35 -17.27
CA ALA A 90 -15.77 -15.97 -16.13
C ALA A 90 -16.60 -14.97 -15.30
N SER A 91 -16.07 -13.77 -15.02
CA SER A 91 -16.78 -12.72 -14.28
C SER A 91 -17.97 -12.14 -15.06
N GLY A 92 -17.80 -11.86 -16.35
CA GLY A 92 -18.86 -11.31 -17.19
C GLY A 92 -20.01 -12.29 -17.41
N MET A 93 -19.69 -13.56 -17.63
CA MET A 93 -20.72 -14.61 -17.78
C MET A 93 -21.43 -14.92 -16.46
N ALA A 94 -20.74 -14.84 -15.32
CA ALA A 94 -21.37 -14.93 -14.01
C ALA A 94 -22.35 -13.76 -13.76
N ALA A 95 -21.98 -12.53 -14.14
CA ALA A 95 -22.88 -11.38 -14.11
C ALA A 95 -24.09 -11.58 -15.03
N ALA A 96 -23.89 -12.09 -16.25
CA ALA A 96 -24.98 -12.36 -17.20
C ALA A 96 -25.96 -13.41 -16.66
N ARG A 97 -25.46 -14.48 -16.04
CA ARG A 97 -26.29 -15.51 -15.39
C ARG A 97 -27.12 -14.93 -14.25
N GLU A 98 -26.51 -14.12 -13.38
CA GLU A 98 -27.21 -13.48 -12.26
C GLU A 98 -28.25 -12.45 -12.75
N ALA A 99 -27.97 -11.73 -13.84
CA ALA A 99 -28.90 -10.80 -14.45
C ALA A 99 -30.13 -11.53 -15.03
N GLN A 100 -29.90 -12.63 -15.76
CA GLN A 100 -30.96 -13.48 -16.30
C GLN A 100 -31.84 -14.06 -15.19
N LYS A 101 -31.23 -14.61 -14.13
CA LYS A 101 -31.93 -15.13 -12.94
C LYS A 101 -32.82 -14.09 -12.28
N SER A 102 -32.38 -12.83 -12.31
CA SER A 102 -33.09 -11.70 -11.71
C SER A 102 -34.10 -11.04 -12.65
N GLY A 103 -34.29 -11.57 -13.86
CA GLY A 103 -35.24 -11.06 -14.85
C GLY A 103 -34.83 -9.74 -15.50
N LEU A 104 -33.55 -9.37 -15.44
CA LEU A 104 -33.02 -8.15 -16.07
C LEU A 104 -32.69 -8.40 -17.55
N SER A 105 -32.96 -7.42 -18.40
CA SER A 105 -32.47 -7.38 -19.76
C SER A 105 -30.98 -7.04 -19.79
N PHE A 106 -30.17 -7.79 -20.53
CA PHE A 106 -28.74 -7.55 -20.60
C PHE A 106 -28.17 -7.76 -22.01
N CYS A 107 -27.02 -7.15 -22.25
CA CYS A 107 -26.23 -7.35 -23.46
C CYS A 107 -24.77 -7.61 -23.07
N VAL A 108 -24.23 -8.77 -23.46
CA VAL A 108 -22.81 -9.10 -23.27
C VAL A 108 -22.06 -8.76 -24.55
N LEU A 109 -21.05 -7.89 -24.45
CA LEU A 109 -20.14 -7.54 -25.54
C LEU A 109 -18.82 -8.29 -25.37
N GLU A 110 -18.36 -9.01 -26.38
CA GLU A 110 -17.08 -9.73 -26.37
C GLU A 110 -16.26 -9.41 -27.62
N SER A 111 -14.98 -9.06 -27.42
CA SER A 111 -14.05 -8.70 -28.49
C SER A 111 -13.50 -9.88 -29.30
N GLN A 112 -13.48 -11.08 -28.72
CA GLN A 112 -12.93 -12.29 -29.32
C GLN A 112 -13.94 -13.44 -29.25
N ARG A 113 -13.88 -14.24 -28.17
CA ARG A 113 -14.71 -15.42 -27.96
C ARG A 113 -14.97 -15.64 -26.48
N ARG A 114 -16.09 -16.29 -26.15
CA ARG A 114 -16.41 -16.67 -24.77
C ARG A 114 -15.24 -17.39 -24.12
N PHE A 115 -14.93 -16.99 -22.90
CA PHE A 115 -13.83 -17.53 -22.09
C PHE A 115 -12.46 -17.51 -22.78
N ALA A 116 -12.20 -16.56 -23.70
CA ALA A 116 -10.94 -16.45 -24.46
C ALA A 116 -9.70 -16.67 -23.57
N THR A 117 -9.63 -15.97 -22.43
CA THR A 117 -8.52 -16.10 -21.47
C THR A 117 -8.20 -17.54 -21.06
N ILE A 118 -9.22 -18.32 -20.71
CA ILE A 118 -9.08 -19.69 -20.20
C ILE A 118 -8.81 -20.63 -21.38
N LYS A 119 -9.50 -20.43 -22.51
CA LYS A 119 -9.26 -21.19 -23.75
C LYS A 119 -7.83 -21.02 -24.28
N ASP A 120 -7.26 -19.84 -24.07
CA ASP A 120 -5.89 -19.47 -24.45
C ASP A 120 -4.83 -19.93 -23.44
N PHE A 121 -5.19 -20.67 -22.39
CA PHE A 121 -4.21 -21.38 -21.59
C PHE A 121 -3.63 -22.56 -22.38
N GLN A 122 -2.41 -22.96 -22.03
CA GLN A 122 -1.75 -24.12 -22.63
C GLN A 122 -2.62 -25.39 -22.51
N ALA A 123 -2.58 -26.25 -23.52
CA ALA A 123 -3.21 -27.56 -23.47
C ALA A 123 -2.79 -28.37 -22.23
N GLY A 124 -3.76 -28.99 -21.54
CA GLY A 124 -3.53 -29.80 -20.35
C GLY A 124 -3.11 -29.02 -19.10
N LYS A 125 -3.18 -27.68 -19.11
CA LYS A 125 -2.77 -26.85 -17.98
C LYS A 125 -3.61 -27.15 -16.73
N PRO A 126 -2.99 -27.49 -15.58
CA PRO A 126 -3.69 -27.59 -14.30
C PRO A 126 -4.28 -26.23 -13.89
N ILE A 127 -5.52 -26.25 -13.42
CA ILE A 127 -6.23 -25.08 -12.93
C ILE A 127 -6.37 -25.18 -11.42
N TYR A 128 -5.71 -24.27 -10.70
CA TYR A 128 -5.81 -24.17 -9.26
C TYR A 128 -6.95 -23.21 -8.88
N THR A 129 -7.98 -23.72 -8.21
CA THR A 129 -9.16 -22.94 -7.80
C THR A 129 -9.07 -22.48 -6.34
N TYR A 130 -8.01 -21.74 -6.02
CA TYR A 130 -7.83 -21.15 -4.69
C TYR A 130 -8.81 -19.96 -4.48
N PRO A 131 -9.37 -19.75 -3.27
CA PRO A 131 -9.30 -20.61 -2.08
C PRO A 131 -10.17 -21.86 -2.26
N GLU A 132 -9.66 -23.02 -1.84
CA GLU A 132 -10.37 -24.30 -2.01
C GLU A 132 -11.73 -24.30 -1.30
N ALA A 133 -11.78 -23.80 -0.07
CA ALA A 133 -12.98 -23.73 0.75
C ALA A 133 -14.01 -22.67 0.28
N MET A 134 -13.65 -21.78 -0.66
CA MET A 134 -14.59 -20.80 -1.17
C MET A 134 -15.53 -21.46 -2.18
N THR A 135 -16.83 -21.38 -1.90
CA THR A 135 -17.89 -21.64 -2.87
C THR A 135 -18.46 -20.29 -3.31
N PRO A 136 -18.29 -19.89 -4.59
CA PRO A 136 -18.95 -18.70 -5.10
C PRO A 136 -20.46 -18.80 -4.88
N ALA A 137 -21.08 -17.70 -4.50
CA ALA A 137 -22.53 -17.59 -4.39
C ALA A 137 -23.20 -17.44 -5.77
N SER A 138 -22.43 -17.34 -6.85
CA SER A 138 -22.93 -17.43 -8.22
C SER A 138 -23.38 -18.85 -8.55
N ASP A 139 -24.40 -18.99 -9.39
CA ASP A 139 -24.84 -20.29 -9.92
C ASP A 139 -23.86 -20.86 -10.96
N LEU A 140 -22.79 -20.13 -11.32
CA LEU A 140 -21.72 -20.62 -12.19
C LEU A 140 -20.71 -21.42 -11.38
N GLU A 141 -20.74 -22.74 -11.51
CA GLU A 141 -19.84 -23.65 -10.83
C GLU A 141 -18.48 -23.77 -11.54
N VAL A 142 -17.42 -23.92 -10.75
CA VAL A 142 -16.04 -24.01 -11.21
C VAL A 142 -15.35 -25.13 -10.43
N THR A 143 -15.46 -26.36 -10.92
CA THR A 143 -14.98 -27.56 -10.21
C THR A 143 -13.81 -28.25 -10.89
N ALA A 144 -13.71 -28.14 -12.22
CA ALA A 144 -12.66 -28.78 -13.00
C ALA A 144 -11.24 -28.28 -12.64
N GLN A 145 -10.30 -29.23 -12.65
CA GLN A 145 -8.89 -29.03 -12.26
C GLN A 145 -7.95 -28.92 -13.47
N VAL A 146 -8.46 -29.02 -14.69
CA VAL A 146 -7.69 -28.95 -15.94
C VAL A 146 -8.45 -28.07 -16.93
N LYS A 147 -7.71 -27.33 -17.76
CA LYS A 147 -8.26 -26.34 -18.70
C LYS A 147 -9.44 -26.85 -19.53
N GLU A 148 -9.29 -27.97 -20.22
CA GLU A 148 -10.28 -28.45 -21.19
C GLU A 148 -11.62 -28.76 -20.52
N ALA A 149 -11.59 -29.54 -19.45
CA ALA A 149 -12.79 -29.86 -18.67
C ALA A 149 -13.45 -28.60 -18.09
N LEU A 150 -12.66 -27.60 -17.67
CA LEU A 150 -13.18 -26.33 -17.18
C LEU A 150 -13.86 -25.51 -18.28
N VAL A 151 -13.29 -25.48 -19.48
CA VAL A 151 -13.91 -24.79 -20.62
C VAL A 151 -15.25 -25.44 -20.97
N ASP A 152 -15.30 -26.78 -21.03
CA ASP A 152 -16.53 -27.52 -21.31
C ASP A 152 -17.61 -27.28 -20.24
N GLU A 153 -17.21 -27.30 -18.95
CA GLU A 153 -18.06 -26.99 -17.80
C GLU A 153 -18.67 -25.58 -17.90
N LEU A 154 -17.85 -24.57 -18.22
CA LEU A 154 -18.29 -23.18 -18.32
C LEU A 154 -19.16 -22.92 -19.55
N GLU A 155 -18.85 -23.51 -20.70
CA GLU A 155 -19.65 -23.39 -21.92
C GLU A 155 -21.02 -24.05 -21.75
N ALA A 156 -21.06 -25.27 -21.21
CA ALA A 156 -22.32 -25.99 -20.96
C ALA A 156 -23.25 -25.18 -20.04
N GLN A 157 -22.68 -24.52 -19.03
CA GLN A 157 -23.42 -23.67 -18.10
C GLN A 157 -23.80 -22.30 -18.66
N THR A 158 -23.36 -21.89 -19.86
CA THR A 158 -23.60 -20.52 -20.37
C THR A 158 -24.04 -20.46 -21.83
N GLN A 159 -24.35 -21.60 -22.44
CA GLN A 159 -24.70 -21.69 -23.85
C GLN A 159 -25.94 -20.87 -24.21
N ASP A 160 -26.93 -20.80 -23.32
CA ASP A 160 -28.19 -20.06 -23.46
C ASP A 160 -28.05 -18.54 -23.32
N LEU A 161 -26.91 -18.03 -22.82
CA LEU A 161 -26.70 -16.60 -22.62
C LEU A 161 -26.18 -15.94 -23.91
N PRO A 162 -26.90 -14.98 -24.51
CA PRO A 162 -26.47 -14.35 -25.75
C PRO A 162 -25.20 -13.50 -25.55
N VAL A 163 -24.27 -13.57 -26.52
CA VAL A 163 -23.04 -12.77 -26.55
C VAL A 163 -22.92 -12.12 -27.92
N ARG A 164 -22.80 -10.80 -27.95
CA ARG A 164 -22.56 -10.00 -29.16
C ARG A 164 -21.07 -9.79 -29.35
N HIS A 165 -20.57 -10.12 -30.54
CA HIS A 165 -19.17 -9.85 -30.89
C HIS A 165 -18.99 -8.34 -31.14
N ALA A 166 -18.29 -7.64 -30.25
CA ALA A 166 -17.99 -6.21 -30.36
C ALA A 166 -16.89 -5.83 -29.36
N THR A 167 -16.01 -4.90 -29.77
CA THR A 167 -14.97 -4.36 -28.89
C THR A 167 -15.41 -3.01 -28.32
N ALA A 168 -15.55 -2.92 -27.00
CA ALA A 168 -15.89 -1.65 -26.34
C ALA A 168 -14.67 -0.71 -26.31
N HIS A 169 -14.88 0.54 -26.76
CA HIS A 169 -13.84 1.56 -26.83
C HIS A 169 -13.85 2.51 -25.61
N ARG A 170 -15.06 2.92 -25.18
CA ARG A 170 -15.30 3.79 -24.00
C ARG A 170 -16.76 3.74 -23.54
N ILE A 171 -17.03 4.32 -22.38
CA ILE A 171 -18.38 4.52 -21.82
C ILE A 171 -18.67 6.03 -21.77
N ASP A 172 -19.73 6.46 -22.46
CA ASP A 172 -20.22 7.84 -22.47
C ASP A 172 -21.45 7.96 -21.52
N PRO A 173 -21.62 9.06 -20.76
CA PRO A 173 -22.84 9.30 -19.99
C PRO A 173 -24.05 9.59 -20.89
N ALA A 174 -25.23 9.10 -20.51
CA ALA A 174 -26.48 9.29 -21.22
C ALA A 174 -27.64 9.67 -20.26
N PRO A 175 -28.75 10.27 -20.75
CA PRO A 175 -29.85 10.72 -19.89
C PRO A 175 -30.48 9.62 -19.02
N GLU A 176 -30.55 8.39 -19.53
CA GLU A 176 -31.15 7.21 -18.86
C GLU A 176 -30.09 6.16 -18.50
N GLY A 177 -28.84 6.59 -18.24
CA GLY A 177 -27.73 5.71 -17.85
C GLY A 177 -26.47 5.99 -18.65
N HIS A 178 -26.05 5.02 -19.46
CA HIS A 178 -24.79 5.05 -20.19
C HIS A 178 -24.92 4.53 -21.63
N GLU A 179 -23.99 4.96 -22.47
CA GLU A 179 -23.75 4.41 -23.80
C GLU A 179 -22.36 3.78 -23.85
N VAL A 180 -22.31 2.48 -24.16
CA VAL A 180 -21.04 1.80 -24.47
C VAL A 180 -20.78 2.00 -25.96
N VAL A 181 -19.72 2.74 -26.27
CA VAL A 181 -19.29 3.01 -27.64
C VAL A 181 -18.32 1.92 -28.09
N THR A 182 -18.61 1.24 -29.17
CA THR A 182 -17.70 0.22 -29.74
C THR A 182 -16.64 0.86 -30.62
N THR A 183 -15.59 0.10 -30.96
CA THR A 183 -14.57 0.53 -31.94
C THR A 183 -15.16 0.79 -33.32
N ASP A 184 -16.24 0.09 -33.67
CA ASP A 184 -16.92 0.20 -34.96
C ASP A 184 -17.93 1.36 -35.00
N GLY A 185 -18.11 2.06 -33.88
CA GLY A 185 -18.98 3.23 -33.75
C GLY A 185 -20.40 2.94 -33.27
N ASP A 186 -20.75 1.68 -33.00
CA ASP A 186 -22.04 1.32 -32.41
C ASP A 186 -22.18 1.92 -31.00
N ARG A 187 -23.40 2.27 -30.62
CA ARG A 187 -23.73 2.84 -29.30
C ARG A 187 -24.78 1.99 -28.62
N ILE A 188 -24.34 1.17 -27.67
CA ILE A 188 -25.23 0.27 -26.92
C ILE A 188 -25.67 0.99 -25.65
N ARG A 189 -26.98 1.21 -25.53
CA ARG A 189 -27.58 1.91 -24.38
C ARG A 189 -27.85 0.94 -23.25
N GLY A 190 -27.43 1.31 -22.04
CA GLY A 190 -27.79 0.57 -20.84
C GLY A 190 -27.88 1.45 -19.61
N GLN A 191 -28.80 1.12 -18.70
CA GLN A 191 -28.94 1.86 -17.45
C GLN A 191 -27.69 1.73 -16.57
N ARG A 192 -27.00 0.59 -16.66
CA ARG A 192 -25.82 0.24 -15.89
C ARG A 192 -24.82 -0.50 -16.75
N VAL A 193 -23.54 -0.41 -16.39
CA VAL A 193 -22.44 -1.07 -17.11
C VAL A 193 -21.57 -1.87 -16.15
N ILE A 194 -21.29 -3.12 -16.50
CA ILE A 194 -20.34 -3.98 -15.80
C ILE A 194 -19.14 -4.22 -16.71
N VAL A 195 -17.96 -3.77 -16.29
CA VAL A 195 -16.70 -3.95 -17.01
C VAL A 195 -16.00 -5.20 -16.48
N ALA A 196 -15.92 -6.24 -17.31
CA ALA A 196 -15.39 -7.57 -17.01
C ALA A 196 -14.30 -8.02 -18.02
N ILE A 197 -13.53 -7.07 -18.55
CA ILE A 197 -12.58 -7.26 -19.66
C ILE A 197 -11.28 -7.99 -19.28
N GLY A 198 -10.99 -8.16 -17.99
CA GLY A 198 -9.77 -8.80 -17.50
C GLY A 198 -8.46 -8.10 -17.93
N ARG A 199 -7.33 -8.78 -17.71
CA ARG A 199 -5.98 -8.31 -18.10
C ARG A 199 -5.38 -9.07 -19.28
N SER A 200 -6.01 -10.18 -19.64
CA SER A 200 -5.41 -11.23 -20.44
C SER A 200 -5.24 -10.91 -21.92
N GLY A 201 -6.05 -9.99 -22.45
CA GLY A 201 -5.99 -9.60 -23.86
C GLY A 201 -4.89 -8.61 -24.20
N ASN A 202 -4.23 -7.99 -23.21
CA ASN A 202 -3.23 -6.95 -23.43
C ASN A 202 -1.86 -7.45 -22.92
N PHE A 203 -1.05 -7.97 -23.83
CA PHE A 203 0.31 -8.43 -23.55
C PHE A 203 1.29 -7.25 -23.56
N ARG A 204 2.43 -7.42 -22.89
CA ARG A 204 3.52 -6.47 -22.99
C ARG A 204 4.21 -6.62 -24.34
N SER A 205 4.56 -5.48 -24.91
CA SER A 205 5.40 -5.34 -26.10
C SER A 205 6.87 -5.43 -25.69
N LEU A 206 7.70 -6.04 -26.53
CA LEU A 206 9.16 -5.97 -26.48
C LEU A 206 9.63 -4.61 -27.01
N ASP A 207 8.85 -3.98 -27.88
CA ASP A 207 9.16 -2.72 -28.57
C ASP A 207 10.45 -2.80 -29.40
N VAL A 208 10.65 -3.95 -30.05
CA VAL A 208 11.81 -4.26 -30.91
C VAL A 208 11.39 -4.44 -32.38
N PRO A 209 12.28 -4.16 -33.35
CA PRO A 209 11.99 -4.45 -34.75
C PRO A 209 11.70 -5.94 -34.97
N GLY A 210 10.60 -6.24 -35.67
CA GLY A 210 10.20 -7.60 -36.05
C GLY A 210 9.34 -8.36 -35.03
N GLU A 211 8.95 -7.72 -33.92
CA GLU A 211 7.99 -8.29 -32.97
C GLU A 211 6.61 -8.57 -33.60
N ASP A 212 6.25 -7.86 -34.67
CA ASP A 212 4.97 -7.98 -35.38
C ASP A 212 4.91 -9.15 -36.38
N LYS A 213 5.98 -9.96 -36.48
CA LYS A 213 6.05 -11.11 -37.39
C LYS A 213 5.14 -12.27 -36.95
N ASP A 214 4.66 -13.04 -37.93
CA ASP A 214 3.69 -14.14 -37.74
C ASP A 214 4.18 -15.27 -36.82
N HIS A 215 5.49 -15.51 -36.76
CA HIS A 215 6.09 -16.54 -35.91
C HIS A 215 6.31 -16.09 -34.45
N VAL A 216 6.01 -14.83 -34.13
CA VAL A 216 6.09 -14.27 -32.78
C VAL A 216 4.73 -14.41 -32.08
N GLN A 217 4.71 -15.08 -30.94
CA GLN A 217 3.52 -15.38 -30.17
C GLN A 217 3.70 -14.95 -28.72
N HIS A 218 2.70 -14.32 -28.12
CA HIS A 218 2.75 -13.93 -26.70
C HIS A 218 2.21 -15.01 -25.76
N ARG A 219 1.78 -16.15 -26.31
CA ARG A 219 1.27 -17.31 -25.57
C ARG A 219 1.60 -18.61 -26.27
N LEU A 220 1.90 -19.61 -25.45
CA LEU A 220 2.01 -20.99 -25.91
C LEU A 220 0.64 -21.69 -25.80
N HIS A 221 0.06 -22.06 -26.94
CA HIS A 221 -1.23 -22.77 -27.00
C HIS A 221 -1.06 -24.29 -26.99
N ASP A 222 -0.22 -24.79 -27.91
CA ASP A 222 0.03 -26.21 -28.14
C ASP A 222 1.53 -26.43 -28.39
N PRO A 223 2.28 -27.00 -27.41
CA PRO A 223 3.71 -27.22 -27.56
C PRO A 223 4.05 -28.29 -28.61
N THR A 224 3.12 -29.18 -28.95
CA THR A 224 3.40 -30.30 -29.87
C THR A 224 3.64 -29.86 -31.31
N ARG A 225 3.24 -28.62 -31.65
CA ARG A 225 3.45 -28.02 -32.97
C ARG A 225 4.89 -27.63 -33.26
N CYS A 226 5.70 -27.45 -32.23
CA CYS A 226 7.11 -27.06 -32.36
C CYS A 226 8.06 -28.27 -32.28
N ARG A 227 7.54 -29.50 -32.39
CA ARG A 227 8.37 -30.71 -32.30
C ARG A 227 9.40 -30.72 -33.45
N GLY A 228 10.68 -30.78 -33.08
CA GLY A 228 11.80 -30.76 -34.02
C GLY A 228 12.20 -29.37 -34.53
N ASP A 229 11.47 -28.32 -34.14
CA ASP A 229 11.75 -26.93 -34.52
C ASP A 229 12.56 -26.21 -33.42
N ARG A 230 13.18 -25.08 -33.77
CA ARG A 230 13.88 -24.21 -32.83
C ARG A 230 12.91 -23.16 -32.28
N ALA A 231 12.79 -23.07 -30.97
CA ALA A 231 11.90 -22.12 -30.30
C ALA A 231 12.67 -21.20 -29.35
N LEU A 232 12.49 -19.89 -29.46
CA LEU A 232 13.00 -18.92 -28.50
C LEU A 232 11.88 -18.51 -27.53
N VAL A 233 12.06 -18.74 -26.24
CA VAL A 233 11.17 -18.25 -25.18
C VAL A 233 11.81 -17.02 -24.52
N ILE A 234 11.11 -15.89 -24.55
CA ILE A 234 11.58 -14.63 -23.96
C ILE A 234 10.82 -14.37 -22.66
N GLY A 235 11.54 -14.32 -21.54
CA GLY A 235 10.99 -13.99 -20.23
C GLY A 235 11.51 -14.88 -19.10
N GLY A 236 11.29 -14.44 -17.86
CA GLY A 236 11.73 -15.15 -16.65
C GLY A 236 10.67 -15.20 -15.56
N GLY A 237 9.40 -15.34 -15.95
CA GLY A 237 8.27 -15.62 -15.04
C GLY A 237 7.76 -17.05 -15.17
N ASP A 238 6.78 -17.44 -14.36
CA ASP A 238 6.19 -18.80 -14.45
C ASP A 238 5.70 -19.15 -15.85
N SER A 239 5.09 -18.21 -16.57
CA SER A 239 4.62 -18.47 -17.94
C SER A 239 5.76 -18.80 -18.91
N ALA A 240 6.94 -18.18 -18.74
CA ALA A 240 8.11 -18.47 -19.55
C ALA A 240 8.70 -19.84 -19.18
N ALA A 241 8.80 -20.12 -17.88
CA ALA A 241 9.33 -21.38 -17.37
C ALA A 241 8.45 -22.57 -17.77
N GLU A 242 7.13 -22.45 -17.64
CA GLU A 242 6.16 -23.44 -18.08
C GLU A 242 6.23 -23.65 -19.60
N ALA A 243 6.30 -22.56 -20.39
CA ALA A 243 6.37 -22.66 -21.84
C ALA A 243 7.65 -23.35 -22.33
N ALA A 244 8.81 -22.95 -21.80
CA ALA A 244 10.08 -23.56 -22.17
C ALA A 244 10.14 -25.04 -21.79
N THR A 245 9.66 -25.40 -20.60
CA THR A 245 9.58 -26.81 -20.16
C THR A 245 8.67 -27.61 -21.08
N ALA A 246 7.49 -27.10 -21.39
CA ALA A 246 6.51 -27.80 -22.22
C ALA A 246 6.97 -27.99 -23.67
N LEU A 247 7.62 -26.98 -24.27
CA LEU A 247 8.22 -27.07 -25.59
C LEU A 247 9.34 -28.12 -25.62
N THR A 248 10.20 -28.12 -24.61
CA THR A 248 11.28 -29.10 -24.46
C THR A 248 10.71 -30.52 -24.34
N GLU A 249 9.66 -30.72 -23.53
CA GLU A 249 8.98 -32.01 -23.36
C GLU A 249 8.25 -32.49 -24.61
N ALA A 250 7.81 -31.56 -25.47
CA ALA A 250 7.20 -31.89 -26.75
C ALA A 250 8.23 -32.27 -27.85
N GLY A 251 9.52 -32.03 -27.61
CA GLY A 251 10.63 -32.34 -28.50
C GLY A 251 11.15 -31.16 -29.33
N ALA A 252 10.98 -29.92 -28.87
CA ALA A 252 11.57 -28.73 -29.50
C ALA A 252 13.00 -28.46 -29.01
N ASP A 253 13.80 -27.75 -29.80
CA ASP A 253 15.08 -27.17 -29.37
C ASP A 253 14.84 -25.75 -28.85
N VAL A 254 14.85 -25.58 -27.53
CA VAL A 254 14.40 -24.35 -26.86
C VAL A 254 15.59 -23.51 -26.41
N THR A 255 15.63 -22.25 -26.80
CA THR A 255 16.45 -21.24 -26.13
C THR A 255 15.56 -20.38 -25.24
N LEU A 256 15.92 -20.18 -23.97
CA LEU A 256 15.26 -19.24 -23.08
C LEU A 256 16.15 -18.02 -22.87
N SER A 257 15.68 -16.85 -23.30
CA SER A 257 16.33 -15.55 -23.09
C SER A 257 15.71 -14.82 -21.92
N TYR A 258 16.53 -14.35 -20.98
CA TYR A 258 16.07 -13.54 -19.86
C TYR A 258 17.09 -12.47 -19.45
N ARG A 259 16.60 -11.24 -19.32
CA ARG A 259 17.39 -10.04 -19.00
C ARG A 259 18.05 -9.99 -17.62
N ARG A 260 17.77 -10.97 -16.75
CA ARG A 260 18.41 -11.04 -15.43
C ARG A 260 19.26 -12.29 -15.35
N ASP A 261 20.27 -12.22 -14.52
CA ASP A 261 21.18 -13.30 -14.16
C ASP A 261 20.50 -14.43 -13.36
N GLU A 262 19.43 -14.13 -12.62
CA GLU A 262 18.70 -15.11 -11.78
C GLU A 262 17.16 -15.10 -11.96
N PHE A 263 16.56 -16.29 -11.90
CA PHE A 263 15.09 -16.47 -11.88
C PHE A 263 14.48 -16.08 -10.53
N VAL A 264 13.92 -14.88 -10.45
CA VAL A 264 13.31 -14.35 -9.22
C VAL A 264 11.81 -14.64 -9.11
N ARG A 265 11.12 -14.65 -10.25
CA ARG A 265 9.65 -14.67 -10.32
C ARG A 265 9.02 -16.07 -10.34
N PRO A 266 9.57 -17.07 -11.04
CA PRO A 266 8.93 -18.38 -11.14
C PRO A 266 8.96 -19.11 -9.80
N LYS A 267 8.03 -20.04 -9.61
CA LYS A 267 8.02 -20.99 -8.49
C LYS A 267 9.31 -21.83 -8.51
N GLU A 268 9.78 -22.22 -7.33
CA GLU A 268 11.01 -23.02 -7.17
C GLU A 268 10.99 -24.29 -8.01
N GLU A 269 9.87 -25.03 -8.01
CA GLU A 269 9.71 -26.24 -8.81
C GLU A 269 9.91 -25.98 -10.32
N ASN A 270 9.43 -24.85 -10.83
CA ASN A 270 9.61 -24.47 -12.23
C ASN A 270 11.07 -24.10 -12.52
N VAL A 271 11.75 -23.44 -11.59
CA VAL A 271 13.18 -23.10 -11.72
C VAL A 271 14.06 -24.36 -11.68
N GLU A 272 13.78 -25.27 -10.75
CA GLU A 272 14.47 -26.57 -10.64
C GLU A 272 14.32 -27.36 -11.93
N ARG A 273 13.10 -27.44 -12.49
CA ARG A 273 12.84 -28.09 -13.79
C ARG A 273 13.62 -27.46 -14.94
N LEU A 274 13.68 -26.13 -15.01
CA LEU A 274 14.47 -25.45 -16.05
C LEU A 274 15.95 -25.81 -15.95
N TYR A 275 16.55 -25.77 -14.76
CA TYR A 275 17.97 -26.12 -14.58
C TYR A 275 18.24 -27.61 -14.83
N GLU A 276 17.34 -28.49 -14.37
CA GLU A 276 17.43 -29.92 -14.64
C GLU A 276 17.44 -30.19 -16.15
N ARG A 277 16.48 -29.61 -16.89
CA ARG A 277 16.37 -29.76 -18.35
C ARG A 277 17.52 -29.10 -19.13
N ALA A 278 18.04 -27.99 -18.63
CA ALA A 278 19.20 -27.33 -19.23
C ALA A 278 20.51 -28.10 -19.00
N THR A 279 20.56 -28.96 -17.97
CA THR A 279 21.75 -29.75 -17.63
C THR A 279 21.70 -31.17 -18.22
N TYR A 280 20.53 -31.79 -18.20
CA TYR A 280 20.32 -33.18 -18.59
C TYR A 280 19.42 -33.27 -19.83
N HIS A 281 20.02 -33.68 -20.94
CA HIS A 281 19.30 -33.93 -22.20
C HIS A 281 18.92 -35.41 -22.31
N GLU A 282 17.78 -35.79 -21.72
CA GLU A 282 17.13 -37.08 -22.01
C GLU A 282 15.87 -36.85 -22.87
N GLY A 283 15.93 -37.27 -24.14
CA GLY A 283 14.81 -37.20 -25.09
C GLY A 283 15.12 -36.49 -26.41
N GLU A 284 14.07 -36.17 -27.19
CA GLU A 284 14.16 -35.51 -28.50
C GLU A 284 14.29 -33.96 -28.42
N GLY A 285 14.19 -33.34 -27.23
CA GLY A 285 14.26 -31.88 -27.05
C GLY A 285 15.43 -31.41 -26.18
N SER A 286 15.83 -30.15 -26.36
CA SER A 286 16.91 -29.47 -25.62
C SER A 286 16.48 -28.12 -25.07
N LEU A 287 17.10 -27.68 -23.98
CA LEU A 287 16.89 -26.36 -23.39
C LEU A 287 18.24 -25.67 -23.17
N THR A 288 18.40 -24.49 -23.75
CA THR A 288 19.56 -23.61 -23.54
C THR A 288 19.12 -22.34 -22.84
N LEU A 289 19.77 -21.99 -21.71
CA LEU A 289 19.50 -20.75 -20.98
C LEU A 289 20.50 -19.67 -21.41
N LYS A 290 20.01 -18.53 -21.91
CA LYS A 290 20.80 -17.34 -22.24
C LYS A 290 20.40 -16.21 -21.30
N MET A 291 21.27 -15.93 -20.32
CA MET A 291 21.02 -14.99 -19.24
C MET A 291 22.37 -14.42 -18.73
N PRO A 292 22.48 -13.12 -18.44
CA PRO A 292 21.51 -12.07 -18.72
C PRO A 292 21.56 -11.62 -20.19
N THR A 293 20.41 -11.67 -20.89
CA THR A 293 20.31 -11.16 -22.28
C THR A 293 19.02 -10.37 -22.53
N ASP A 294 19.11 -9.30 -23.32
CA ASP A 294 17.98 -8.55 -23.87
C ASP A 294 17.81 -8.86 -25.37
N VAL A 295 16.60 -8.63 -25.91
CA VAL A 295 16.29 -8.84 -27.33
C VAL A 295 16.41 -7.50 -28.05
N GLU A 296 17.13 -7.46 -29.17
CA GLU A 296 17.37 -6.24 -29.95
C GLU A 296 16.56 -6.20 -31.25
N GLU A 297 16.41 -7.35 -31.92
CA GLU A 297 15.74 -7.48 -33.22
C GLU A 297 15.28 -8.92 -33.45
N ILE A 298 14.09 -9.10 -34.05
CA ILE A 298 13.55 -10.40 -34.49
C ILE A 298 13.51 -10.42 -36.03
N ARG A 299 14.25 -11.34 -36.65
CA ARG A 299 14.26 -11.57 -38.10
C ARG A 299 13.42 -12.80 -38.44
N GLU A 300 13.39 -13.25 -39.70
CA GLU A 300 12.51 -14.37 -40.10
C GLU A 300 12.87 -15.70 -39.43
N ASP A 301 14.17 -16.02 -39.39
CA ASP A 301 14.64 -17.33 -38.90
C ASP A 301 15.66 -17.18 -37.75
N GLU A 302 15.92 -15.95 -37.29
CA GLU A 302 16.95 -15.63 -36.30
C GLU A 302 16.56 -14.43 -35.42
N VAL A 303 17.08 -14.38 -34.19
CA VAL A 303 16.85 -13.31 -33.22
C VAL A 303 18.19 -12.79 -32.71
N VAL A 304 18.33 -11.47 -32.66
CA VAL A 304 19.52 -10.79 -32.14
C VAL A 304 19.32 -10.51 -30.66
N LEU A 305 20.24 -11.03 -29.84
CA LEU A 305 20.30 -10.81 -28.40
C LEU A 305 21.51 -9.95 -28.05
N SER A 306 21.42 -9.16 -26.98
CA SER A 306 22.53 -8.41 -26.39
C SER A 306 22.79 -8.87 -24.97
N ASP A 307 24.07 -8.92 -24.57
CA ASP A 307 24.47 -9.18 -23.19
C ASP A 307 24.53 -7.88 -22.35
N GLU A 308 24.91 -8.00 -21.08
CA GLU A 308 25.07 -6.85 -20.17
C GLU A 308 26.15 -5.83 -20.60
N ASN A 309 27.09 -6.24 -21.46
CA ASN A 309 28.15 -5.39 -22.00
C ASN A 309 27.74 -4.70 -23.31
N GLY A 310 26.59 -5.08 -23.87
CA GLY A 310 26.10 -4.64 -25.17
C GLY A 310 26.70 -5.41 -26.34
N ASP A 311 27.39 -6.52 -26.09
CA ASP A 311 27.86 -7.43 -27.14
C ASP A 311 26.67 -8.22 -27.68
N THR A 312 26.55 -8.29 -29.01
CA THR A 312 25.41 -8.92 -29.66
C THR A 312 25.74 -10.32 -30.17
N GLU A 313 24.77 -11.22 -30.03
CA GLU A 313 24.80 -12.56 -30.60
C GLU A 313 23.49 -12.87 -31.34
N THR A 314 23.54 -13.84 -32.23
CA THR A 314 22.36 -14.24 -33.02
C THR A 314 22.00 -15.68 -32.70
N VAL A 315 20.70 -15.91 -32.49
CA VAL A 315 20.13 -17.21 -32.15
C VAL A 315 19.11 -17.57 -33.21
N ASP A 316 19.25 -18.73 -33.82
CA ASP A 316 18.24 -19.22 -34.75
C ASP A 316 16.94 -19.57 -34.02
N ALA A 317 15.80 -19.14 -34.57
CA ALA A 317 14.49 -19.44 -33.99
C ALA A 317 13.42 -19.48 -35.09
N ASP A 318 12.75 -20.62 -35.21
CA ASP A 318 11.61 -20.80 -36.12
C ASP A 318 10.30 -20.31 -35.46
N HIS A 319 10.24 -20.32 -34.12
CA HIS A 319 9.13 -19.81 -33.32
C HIS A 319 9.64 -18.94 -32.17
N VAL A 320 8.98 -17.80 -31.92
CA VAL A 320 9.35 -16.90 -30.82
C VAL A 320 8.18 -16.73 -29.87
N PHE A 321 8.39 -16.99 -28.57
CA PHE A 321 7.39 -16.88 -27.52
C PHE A 321 7.71 -15.75 -26.54
N ALA A 322 7.13 -14.57 -26.75
CA ALA A 322 7.30 -13.39 -25.92
C ALA A 322 6.39 -13.42 -24.68
N THR A 323 6.81 -14.15 -23.65
CA THR A 323 6.04 -14.40 -22.40
C THR A 323 6.41 -13.44 -21.27
N ILE A 324 6.53 -12.15 -21.60
CA ILE A 324 7.09 -11.10 -20.71
C ILE A 324 6.07 -10.44 -19.76
N GLY A 325 4.81 -10.83 -19.81
CA GLY A 325 3.75 -10.37 -18.92
C GLY A 325 2.59 -9.68 -19.65
N ARG A 326 1.70 -9.08 -18.87
CA ARG A 326 0.45 -8.47 -19.34
C ARG A 326 0.27 -7.11 -18.68
N GLU A 327 -0.56 -6.27 -19.27
CA GLU A 327 -0.87 -4.93 -18.76
C GLU A 327 -2.38 -4.72 -18.63
N ALA A 328 -2.78 -3.96 -17.61
CA ALA A 328 -4.18 -3.53 -17.52
C ALA A 328 -4.50 -2.55 -18.67
N PRO A 329 -5.70 -2.62 -19.28
CA PRO A 329 -6.10 -1.70 -20.36
C PRO A 329 -6.46 -0.32 -19.80
N LEU A 330 -5.45 0.43 -19.34
CA LEU A 330 -5.63 1.70 -18.62
C LEU A 330 -6.36 2.77 -19.44
N ASP A 331 -6.14 2.79 -20.76
CA ASP A 331 -6.72 3.82 -21.62
C ASP A 331 -8.23 3.70 -21.77
N PHE A 332 -8.79 2.49 -21.70
CA PHE A 332 -10.23 2.29 -21.67
C PHE A 332 -10.85 2.99 -20.45
N PHE A 333 -10.24 2.83 -19.28
CA PHE A 333 -10.71 3.45 -18.04
C PHE A 333 -10.59 4.97 -18.09
N ARG A 334 -9.45 5.50 -18.57
CA ARG A 334 -9.24 6.95 -18.74
C ARG A 334 -10.28 7.57 -19.66
N ARG A 335 -10.50 6.99 -20.85
CA ARG A 335 -11.52 7.46 -21.81
C ARG A 335 -12.93 7.39 -21.26
N SER A 336 -13.19 6.48 -20.33
CA SER A 336 -14.50 6.29 -19.68
C SER A 336 -14.67 7.11 -18.40
N GLY A 337 -13.70 7.97 -18.03
CA GLY A 337 -13.76 8.78 -16.82
C GLY A 337 -13.62 8.00 -15.50
N ILE A 338 -13.17 6.73 -15.56
CA ILE A 338 -12.98 5.87 -14.39
C ILE A 338 -11.62 6.19 -13.76
N GLU A 339 -11.62 6.58 -12.48
CA GLU A 339 -10.41 6.89 -11.72
C GLU A 339 -9.55 5.63 -11.52
N LEU A 340 -8.24 5.79 -11.71
CA LEU A 340 -7.25 4.75 -11.42
C LEU A 340 -6.69 4.92 -10.00
N ARG A 341 -6.39 3.81 -9.32
CA ARG A 341 -5.66 3.77 -8.06
C ARG A 341 -4.26 4.34 -8.28
N ASN A 342 -3.83 5.21 -7.37
CA ASN A 342 -2.47 5.78 -7.35
C ASN A 342 -2.08 6.54 -8.61
N ASP A 343 -3.06 7.02 -9.36
CA ASP A 343 -2.81 7.83 -10.52
C ASP A 343 -2.72 9.30 -10.11
N TRP A 344 -1.48 9.75 -10.01
CA TRP A 344 -1.14 11.16 -9.79
C TRP A 344 -1.10 11.95 -11.11
N GLY A 345 -1.49 11.32 -12.22
CA GLY A 345 -1.15 11.77 -13.56
C GLY A 345 0.29 11.37 -13.94
N GLU A 346 0.77 11.91 -15.05
CA GLU A 346 2.19 11.84 -15.42
C GLU A 346 2.97 12.81 -14.53
N VAL A 347 3.29 12.37 -13.31
CA VAL A 347 4.20 13.13 -12.43
C VAL A 347 5.62 12.88 -12.91
N PRO A 348 6.45 13.94 -13.05
CA PRO A 348 7.83 13.80 -13.44
C PRO A 348 8.57 12.82 -12.53
N ASP A 349 9.25 11.82 -13.11
CA ASP A 349 9.97 10.78 -12.37
C ASP A 349 11.25 11.33 -11.68
N SER A 350 11.66 12.56 -12.00
CA SER A 350 12.78 13.24 -11.37
C SER A 350 12.51 14.72 -11.10
N LEU A 351 13.27 15.29 -10.15
CA LEU A 351 13.26 16.74 -9.88
C LEU A 351 13.71 17.54 -11.12
N GLN A 352 14.56 16.93 -11.96
CA GLN A 352 15.06 17.55 -13.18
C GLN A 352 13.95 17.65 -14.24
N ASP A 353 13.18 16.58 -14.43
CA ASP A 353 12.02 16.54 -15.33
C ASP A 353 10.91 17.51 -14.89
N ALA A 354 10.72 17.65 -13.56
CA ALA A 354 9.76 18.59 -13.00
C ALA A 354 10.13 20.06 -13.25
N LEU A 355 11.43 20.36 -13.35
CA LEU A 355 11.95 21.70 -13.58
C LEU A 355 12.13 22.01 -15.08
N SER A 356 12.32 21.00 -15.92
CA SER A 356 12.55 21.17 -17.37
C SER A 356 11.26 21.34 -18.19
N GLY A 357 10.10 20.98 -17.66
CA GLY A 357 8.81 21.18 -18.33
C GLY A 357 7.73 21.64 -17.34
N LEU A 358 6.95 22.65 -17.72
CA LEU A 358 5.78 23.12 -16.94
C LEU A 358 4.47 22.44 -17.37
N ALA A 359 4.50 21.54 -18.36
CA ALA A 359 3.32 20.87 -18.90
C ALA A 359 2.57 20.02 -17.86
N TRP A 360 3.29 19.40 -16.92
CA TRP A 360 2.65 18.66 -15.82
C TRP A 360 1.84 19.56 -14.87
N LEU A 361 2.04 20.88 -14.88
CA LEU A 361 1.21 21.84 -14.11
C LEU A 361 -0.19 22.01 -14.70
N THR A 362 -0.40 21.74 -16.00
CA THR A 362 -1.74 21.79 -16.60
C THR A 362 -2.57 20.55 -16.31
N ASP A 363 -1.91 19.40 -16.05
CA ASP A 363 -2.56 18.15 -15.68
C ASP A 363 -2.78 18.00 -14.17
N LEU A 364 -2.34 18.99 -13.39
CA LEU A 364 -2.54 19.04 -11.96
C LEU A 364 -4.01 19.31 -11.61
N ARG A 365 -4.55 18.40 -10.81
CA ARG A 365 -5.90 18.47 -10.22
C ARG A 365 -6.02 19.66 -9.25
N TRP A 366 -6.34 20.85 -9.76
CA TRP A 366 -6.46 22.09 -8.97
C TRP A 366 -7.48 22.02 -7.82
N ASP A 367 -8.51 21.18 -7.95
CA ASP A 367 -9.43 20.82 -6.87
C ASP A 367 -8.70 20.23 -5.66
N ARG A 368 -7.74 19.33 -5.90
CA ARG A 368 -6.94 18.71 -4.83
C ARG A 368 -5.95 19.69 -4.22
N ILE A 369 -5.36 20.58 -5.01
CA ILE A 369 -4.40 21.59 -4.55
C ILE A 369 -5.11 22.63 -3.67
N THR A 370 -6.26 23.13 -4.11
CA THR A 370 -7.05 24.10 -3.34
C THR A 370 -7.54 23.50 -2.03
N ALA A 371 -8.02 22.25 -2.05
CA ALA A 371 -8.39 21.53 -0.83
C ALA A 371 -7.19 21.35 0.12
N PHE A 372 -6.02 21.00 -0.42
CA PHE A 372 -4.78 20.89 0.36
C PHE A 372 -4.38 22.22 0.98
N ALA A 373 -4.38 23.31 0.21
CA ALA A 373 -4.07 24.65 0.68
C ALA A 373 -5.06 25.12 1.77
N ALA A 374 -6.36 24.91 1.57
CA ALA A 374 -7.38 25.23 2.57
C ALA A 374 -7.19 24.44 3.87
N PHE A 375 -6.92 23.13 3.77
CA PHE A 375 -6.61 22.29 4.92
C PHE A 375 -5.32 22.75 5.63
N PHE A 376 -4.31 23.12 4.85
CA PHE A 376 -3.06 23.68 5.36
C PHE A 376 -3.29 24.95 6.18
N PHE A 377 -4.03 25.93 5.63
CA PHE A 377 -4.37 27.16 6.37
C PHE A 377 -5.20 26.88 7.62
N PHE A 378 -6.11 25.90 7.56
CA PHE A 378 -6.87 25.45 8.73
C PHE A 378 -5.96 24.90 9.83
N MET A 379 -4.98 24.05 9.51
CA MET A 379 -4.04 23.52 10.50
C MET A 379 -3.13 24.60 11.10
N VAL A 380 -2.68 25.55 10.29
CA VAL A 380 -1.92 26.71 10.78
C VAL A 380 -2.78 27.54 11.77
N ALA A 381 -4.06 27.74 11.46
CA ALA A 381 -4.98 28.45 12.35
C ALA A 381 -5.22 27.68 13.66
N VAL A 382 -5.44 26.36 13.61
CA VAL A 382 -5.60 25.51 14.81
C VAL A 382 -4.35 25.53 15.68
N TYR A 383 -3.16 25.42 15.09
CA TYR A 383 -1.91 25.50 15.84
C TYR A 383 -1.73 26.89 16.46
N SER A 384 -1.95 27.95 15.68
CA SER A 384 -1.90 29.34 16.16
C SER A 384 -2.89 29.60 17.31
N TRP A 385 -4.06 28.96 17.28
CA TRP A 385 -5.02 28.99 18.39
C TRP A 385 -4.51 28.23 19.62
N LYS A 386 -3.94 27.03 19.42
CA LYS A 386 -3.43 26.17 20.51
C LYS A 386 -2.24 26.78 21.25
N ASP A 387 -1.29 27.35 20.51
CA ASP A 387 0.01 27.79 21.02
C ASP A 387 0.01 29.25 21.51
N GLY A 388 -1.14 29.94 21.44
CA GLY A 388 -1.24 31.36 21.80
C GLY A 388 -0.64 32.31 20.75
N GLY A 389 -0.58 31.86 19.49
CA GLY A 389 -0.23 32.70 18.34
C GLY A 389 -1.34 33.71 18.01
N TRP A 390 -1.32 34.25 16.79
CA TRP A 390 -2.24 35.32 16.36
C TRP A 390 -3.73 34.97 16.51
N VAL A 391 -4.12 33.71 16.24
CA VAL A 391 -5.52 33.26 16.44
C VAL A 391 -5.82 33.11 17.93
N GLY A 392 -4.88 32.61 18.73
CA GLY A 392 -5.04 32.48 20.18
C GLY A 392 -5.19 33.85 20.86
N GLN A 393 -4.38 34.83 20.47
CA GLN A 393 -4.46 36.21 20.95
C GLN A 393 -5.78 36.89 20.56
N TRP A 394 -6.23 36.72 19.31
CA TRP A 394 -7.54 37.18 18.87
C TRP A 394 -8.67 36.52 19.66
N ALA A 395 -8.60 35.21 19.87
CA ALA A 395 -9.61 34.46 20.61
C ALA A 395 -9.66 34.91 22.09
N GLN A 396 -8.51 35.15 22.71
CA GLN A 396 -8.44 35.68 24.07
C GLN A 396 -9.00 37.10 24.16
N ALA A 397 -8.67 37.98 23.20
CA ALA A 397 -9.14 39.37 23.17
C ALA A 397 -10.65 39.50 22.97
N THR A 398 -11.25 38.56 22.23
CA THR A 398 -12.69 38.56 21.91
C THR A 398 -13.52 37.70 22.88
N GLY A 399 -12.87 36.99 23.82
CA GLY A 399 -13.55 35.98 24.63
C GLY A 399 -14.07 34.81 23.79
N PHE A 400 -13.51 34.58 22.60
CA PHE A 400 -13.85 33.41 21.80
C PHE A 400 -13.42 32.13 22.53
N PHE A 401 -14.08 31.02 22.20
CA PHE A 401 -13.88 29.75 22.85
C PHE A 401 -12.39 29.30 22.91
N PRO A 402 -11.90 28.80 24.06
CA PRO A 402 -12.62 28.60 25.33
C PRO A 402 -12.50 29.79 26.30
N PHE A 403 -11.87 30.90 25.91
CA PHE A 403 -11.49 31.99 26.81
C PHE A 403 -12.66 32.79 27.38
N GLY A 404 -13.81 32.82 26.70
CA GLY A 404 -15.05 33.42 27.21
C GLY A 404 -15.76 32.57 28.26
N TRP A 405 -15.32 31.33 28.48
CA TRP A 405 -15.92 30.41 29.44
C TRP A 405 -15.04 30.34 30.70
N SER A 406 -15.57 30.87 31.81
CA SER A 406 -14.88 30.97 33.11
C SER A 406 -15.70 30.30 34.22
N PRO A 407 -15.72 28.96 34.29
CA PRO A 407 -16.37 28.26 35.38
C PRO A 407 -15.70 28.59 36.73
N ASP A 408 -16.51 28.67 37.80
CA ASP A 408 -15.98 28.72 39.17
C ASP A 408 -15.23 27.41 39.45
N THR A 409 -13.94 27.52 39.71
CA THR A 409 -12.99 26.40 39.79
C THR A 409 -12.15 26.49 41.07
N SER A 410 -12.74 27.03 42.13
CA SER A 410 -12.06 27.29 43.41
C SER A 410 -11.73 26.04 44.25
N GLY A 411 -12.18 24.85 43.83
CA GLY A 411 -11.96 23.59 44.54
C GLY A 411 -10.84 22.70 43.97
N THR A 412 -10.47 21.66 44.72
CA THR A 412 -9.54 20.60 44.29
C THR A 412 -10.27 19.32 43.87
N GLY A 413 -11.60 19.40 43.71
CA GLY A 413 -12.44 18.28 43.33
C GLY A 413 -12.18 17.82 41.90
N ALA A 414 -12.59 16.59 41.58
CA ALA A 414 -12.44 16.04 40.23
C ALA A 414 -13.11 16.92 39.16
N LEU A 415 -14.31 17.44 39.46
CA LEU A 415 -15.04 18.31 38.54
C LEU A 415 -14.33 19.66 38.36
N ASP A 416 -13.79 20.25 39.42
CA ASP A 416 -13.04 21.51 39.36
C ASP A 416 -11.81 21.37 38.45
N ILE A 417 -11.00 20.32 38.68
CA ILE A 417 -9.81 20.03 37.87
C ILE A 417 -10.17 19.88 36.38
N LEU A 418 -11.24 19.15 36.07
CA LEU A 418 -11.69 18.99 34.70
C LEU A 418 -12.10 20.33 34.09
N LEU A 419 -12.92 21.11 34.80
CA LEU A 419 -13.37 22.43 34.35
C LEU A 419 -12.19 23.38 34.13
N THR A 420 -11.19 23.38 35.01
CA THR A 420 -9.96 24.17 34.85
C THR A 420 -9.18 23.72 33.61
N SER A 421 -9.00 22.41 33.38
CA SER A 421 -8.33 21.90 32.17
C SER A 421 -9.04 22.34 30.89
N MET A 422 -10.37 22.32 30.88
CA MET A 422 -11.17 22.71 29.73
C MET A 422 -11.11 24.23 29.43
N GLN A 423 -10.49 25.07 30.28
CA GLN A 423 -10.28 26.49 29.97
C GLN A 423 -9.15 26.75 28.96
N LYS A 424 -8.36 25.73 28.58
CA LYS A 424 -7.29 25.89 27.59
C LYS A 424 -7.60 25.22 26.24
N PRO A 425 -7.17 25.84 25.12
CA PRO A 425 -7.20 25.19 23.80
C PRO A 425 -6.52 23.81 23.75
N GLY A 426 -5.45 23.62 24.52
CA GLY A 426 -4.70 22.35 24.58
C GLY A 426 -5.57 21.15 24.95
N PHE A 427 -6.50 21.30 25.89
CA PHE A 427 -7.43 20.24 26.28
C PHE A 427 -8.28 19.78 25.09
N TYR A 428 -8.87 20.72 24.36
CA TYR A 428 -9.73 20.41 23.21
C TYR A 428 -8.96 19.84 22.03
N TYR A 429 -7.72 20.27 21.81
CA TYR A 429 -6.85 19.67 20.81
C TYR A 429 -6.60 18.19 21.12
N THR A 430 -6.18 17.88 22.35
CA THR A 430 -5.91 16.50 22.79
C THR A 430 -7.18 15.66 22.85
N PHE A 431 -8.31 16.25 23.25
CA PHE A 431 -9.62 15.61 23.23
C PHE A 431 -10.06 15.26 21.80
N ALA A 432 -10.02 16.22 20.87
CA ALA A 432 -10.38 16.01 19.47
C ALA A 432 -9.49 14.96 18.82
N TYR A 433 -8.18 15.00 19.07
CA TYR A 433 -7.25 13.98 18.61
C TYR A 433 -7.63 12.59 19.12
N SER A 434 -7.89 12.47 20.42
CA SER A 434 -8.26 11.21 21.06
C SER A 434 -9.60 10.67 20.54
N ALA A 435 -10.57 11.57 20.32
CA ALA A 435 -11.86 11.24 19.73
C ALA A 435 -11.70 10.71 18.29
N LEU A 436 -10.86 11.33 17.47
CA LEU A 436 -10.56 10.84 16.12
C LEU A 436 -9.96 9.43 16.15
N VAL A 437 -8.95 9.17 16.99
CA VAL A 437 -8.35 7.83 17.13
C VAL A 437 -9.39 6.79 17.54
N VAL A 438 -10.29 7.12 18.47
CA VAL A 438 -11.34 6.19 18.92
C VAL A 438 -12.40 5.96 17.83
N VAL A 439 -12.96 7.02 17.25
CA VAL A 439 -14.02 6.91 16.23
C VAL A 439 -13.52 6.15 15.00
N PHE A 440 -12.38 6.56 14.45
CA PHE A 440 -11.82 5.89 13.27
C PHE A 440 -11.22 4.52 13.61
N GLY A 441 -10.76 4.32 14.84
CA GLY A 441 -10.31 2.99 15.25
C GLY A 441 -11.46 2.00 15.40
N VAL A 442 -12.64 2.40 15.88
CA VAL A 442 -13.84 1.55 15.87
C VAL A 442 -14.24 1.21 14.43
N LYS A 443 -14.17 2.20 13.53
CA LYS A 443 -14.41 1.98 12.09
C LYS A 443 -13.41 0.98 11.49
N ARG A 444 -12.12 1.09 11.84
CA ARG A 444 -11.06 0.15 11.41
C ARG A 444 -11.34 -1.28 11.88
N ILE A 445 -11.69 -1.48 13.15
CA ILE A 445 -12.00 -2.80 13.72
C ILE A 445 -13.23 -3.43 13.02
N ARG A 446 -14.24 -2.62 12.68
CA ARG A 446 -15.42 -3.11 11.94
C ARG A 446 -15.11 -3.52 10.51
N ARG A 447 -14.18 -2.81 9.86
CA ARG A 447 -13.78 -3.06 8.47
C ARG A 447 -12.87 -4.27 8.35
N ARG A 448 -11.85 -4.38 9.20
CA ARG A 448 -10.82 -5.42 9.11
C ARG A 448 -10.92 -6.38 10.30
N LYS A 449 -11.47 -7.57 10.06
CA LYS A 449 -11.94 -8.49 11.09
C LYS A 449 -10.88 -9.50 11.55
N THR A 450 -9.64 -9.06 11.75
CA THR A 450 -8.57 -9.95 12.26
C THR A 450 -8.35 -9.72 13.76
N PRO A 451 -7.99 -10.77 14.53
CA PRO A 451 -7.59 -10.63 15.93
C PRO A 451 -6.46 -9.62 16.10
N TYR A 452 -5.47 -9.65 15.20
CA TYR A 452 -4.35 -8.71 15.20
C TYR A 452 -4.80 -7.25 15.19
N ILE A 453 -5.64 -6.86 14.22
CA ILE A 453 -6.07 -5.47 14.06
C ILE A 453 -6.94 -5.04 15.24
N LYS A 454 -7.78 -5.93 15.77
CA LYS A 454 -8.59 -5.65 16.96
C LYS A 454 -7.70 -5.30 18.15
N VAL A 455 -6.74 -6.15 18.50
CA VAL A 455 -5.87 -5.93 19.66
C VAL A 455 -4.99 -4.70 19.45
N GLN A 456 -4.33 -4.58 18.29
CA GLN A 456 -3.50 -3.41 17.97
C GLN A 456 -4.26 -2.10 18.11
N THR A 457 -5.47 -2.05 17.52
CA THR A 457 -6.27 -0.82 17.51
C THR A 457 -6.78 -0.46 18.90
N LEU A 458 -7.18 -1.44 19.70
CA LEU A 458 -7.55 -1.22 21.10
C LEU A 458 -6.36 -0.72 21.94
N THR A 459 -5.16 -1.27 21.72
CA THR A 459 -3.94 -0.79 22.38
C THR A 459 -3.64 0.66 22.01
N LEU A 460 -3.71 1.01 20.73
CA LEU A 460 -3.50 2.39 20.26
C LEU A 460 -4.52 3.37 20.84
N MET A 461 -5.81 3.00 20.91
CA MET A 461 -6.83 3.79 21.59
C MET A 461 -6.52 3.96 23.08
N GLY A 462 -6.15 2.88 23.75
CA GLY A 462 -5.81 2.89 25.17
C GLY A 462 -4.64 3.82 25.46
N ILE A 463 -3.57 3.74 24.66
CA ILE A 463 -2.40 4.62 24.81
C ILE A 463 -2.72 6.07 24.46
N GLN A 464 -3.59 6.32 23.48
CA GLN A 464 -4.00 7.69 23.18
C GLN A 464 -4.85 8.30 24.31
N VAL A 465 -5.82 7.55 24.84
CA VAL A 465 -6.79 8.07 25.80
C VAL A 465 -6.22 8.11 27.22
N LEU A 466 -5.50 7.08 27.65
CA LEU A 466 -5.05 6.96 29.04
C LEU A 466 -3.80 7.83 29.32
N PRO A 467 -2.58 7.50 28.84
CA PRO A 467 -1.39 8.27 29.16
C PRO A 467 -1.26 9.59 28.40
N LEU A 468 -1.90 9.74 27.23
CA LEU A 468 -1.76 10.94 26.39
C LEU A 468 -2.92 11.94 26.47
N PHE A 469 -4.01 11.61 27.17
CA PHE A 469 -5.09 12.56 27.41
C PHE A 469 -5.47 12.61 28.89
N ILE A 470 -6.01 11.52 29.45
CA ILE A 470 -6.52 11.49 30.82
C ILE A 470 -5.41 11.74 31.86
N LEU A 471 -4.22 11.17 31.65
CA LEU A 471 -3.11 11.30 32.59
C LEU A 471 -2.64 12.77 32.79
N PRO A 472 -2.24 13.51 31.73
CA PRO A 472 -1.77 14.89 31.89
C PRO A 472 -2.91 15.90 32.12
N GLU A 473 -4.09 15.69 31.54
CA GLU A 473 -5.19 16.66 31.62
C GLU A 473 -6.05 16.51 32.88
N PHE A 474 -6.01 15.35 33.56
CA PHE A 474 -6.90 15.08 34.69
C PHE A 474 -6.21 14.39 35.86
N VAL A 475 -5.58 13.23 35.66
CA VAL A 475 -5.06 12.40 36.77
C VAL A 475 -3.91 13.10 37.51
N LEU A 476 -2.88 13.56 36.79
CA LEU A 476 -1.73 14.23 37.42
C LEU A 476 -2.12 15.54 38.11
N PRO A 477 -2.93 16.43 37.49
CA PRO A 477 -3.48 17.60 38.18
C PRO A 477 -4.25 17.26 39.46
N TYR A 478 -5.16 16.28 39.39
CA TYR A 478 -5.96 15.86 40.55
C TYR A 478 -5.10 15.34 41.69
N LEU A 479 -4.14 14.45 41.38
CA LEU A 479 -3.23 13.91 42.39
C LEU A 479 -2.33 14.98 43.00
N GLY A 480 -1.84 15.92 42.18
CA GLY A 480 -1.02 17.03 42.65
C GLY A 480 -1.79 18.02 43.53
N ALA A 481 -3.01 18.38 43.14
CA ALA A 481 -3.87 19.31 43.88
C ALA A 481 -4.31 18.75 45.25
N ASN A 482 -4.47 17.43 45.35
CA ASN A 482 -4.87 16.75 46.59
C ASN A 482 -3.67 16.22 47.42
N GLY A 483 -2.44 16.59 47.06
CA GLY A 483 -1.23 16.19 47.80
C GLY A 483 -0.94 14.69 47.80
N LEU A 484 -1.50 13.95 46.82
CA LEU A 484 -1.36 12.49 46.70
C LEU A 484 -0.05 12.06 46.04
N LEU A 485 0.69 13.00 45.45
CA LEU A 485 2.03 12.77 44.89
C LEU A 485 3.10 13.47 45.74
N PRO A 486 4.24 12.82 46.02
CA PRO A 486 5.35 13.46 46.72
C PRO A 486 5.83 14.71 46.00
N THR A 487 6.02 15.81 46.73
CA THR A 487 6.46 17.10 46.18
C THR A 487 7.79 16.99 45.44
N GLY A 488 8.74 16.20 45.95
CA GLY A 488 10.02 15.94 45.27
C GLY A 488 9.87 15.29 43.90
N VAL A 489 8.87 14.41 43.71
CA VAL A 489 8.58 13.79 42.39
C VAL A 489 7.93 14.82 41.47
N LEU A 490 6.99 15.62 42.00
CA LEU A 490 6.35 16.70 41.25
C LEU A 490 7.37 17.74 40.78
N ASP A 491 8.31 18.17 41.62
CA ASP A 491 9.33 19.16 41.25
C ASP A 491 10.34 18.60 40.25
N ALA A 492 10.68 17.32 40.37
CA ALA A 492 11.59 16.63 39.47
C ALA A 492 11.03 16.45 38.05
N LEU A 493 9.76 16.08 37.92
CA LEU A 493 9.15 15.72 36.63
C LEU A 493 8.25 16.82 36.06
N PHE A 494 7.61 17.62 36.91
CA PHE A 494 6.58 18.59 36.55
C PHE A 494 6.85 19.95 37.24
N PRO A 495 7.88 20.69 36.78
CA PRO A 495 8.26 21.96 37.38
C PRO A 495 7.10 22.97 37.36
N THR A 496 7.11 23.87 38.34
CA THR A 496 6.11 24.94 38.47
C THR A 496 6.27 25.97 37.37
N SER A 497 5.15 26.59 36.97
CA SER A 497 5.10 27.43 35.79
C SER A 497 3.88 28.33 35.80
N GLU A 498 4.08 29.63 35.65
CA GLU A 498 2.99 30.63 35.65
C GLU A 498 2.01 30.47 34.47
N TYR A 499 2.50 29.96 33.34
CA TYR A 499 1.67 29.69 32.17
C TYR A 499 0.95 28.32 32.21
N ALA A 500 1.23 27.47 33.20
CA ALA A 500 0.61 26.16 33.30
C ALA A 500 -0.74 26.24 34.03
N VAL A 501 -1.75 25.54 33.50
CA VAL A 501 -3.15 25.57 33.97
C VAL A 501 -3.28 25.25 35.46
N HIS A 502 -2.59 24.20 35.89
CA HIS A 502 -2.63 23.70 37.26
C HIS A 502 -1.37 24.09 38.04
N GLY A 503 -0.71 25.18 37.65
CA GLY A 503 0.53 25.68 38.25
C GLY A 503 1.78 24.83 37.97
N ARG A 504 1.65 23.66 37.34
CA ARG A 504 2.74 22.72 36.99
C ARG A 504 2.63 22.19 35.56
N GLN A 505 3.78 21.88 34.96
CA GLN A 505 3.89 21.43 33.56
C GLN A 505 3.54 19.95 33.35
N TYR A 506 2.33 19.52 33.69
CA TYR A 506 1.90 18.12 33.58
C TYR A 506 1.91 17.55 32.15
N TRP A 507 1.80 18.40 31.12
CA TRP A 507 1.93 18.01 29.72
C TRP A 507 3.28 17.35 29.39
N ARG A 508 4.32 17.54 30.21
CA ARG A 508 5.60 16.80 30.07
C ARG A 508 5.43 15.29 30.15
N ALA A 509 4.34 14.81 30.75
CA ALA A 509 3.98 13.40 30.81
C ALA A 509 3.79 12.76 29.42
N TYR A 510 3.56 13.55 28.36
CA TYR A 510 3.59 13.03 26.99
C TYR A 510 4.91 12.33 26.67
N GLY A 511 6.02 12.76 27.29
CA GLY A 511 7.34 12.13 27.16
C GLY A 511 7.43 10.70 27.72
N PHE A 512 6.45 10.23 28.50
CA PHE A 512 6.41 8.81 28.89
C PHE A 512 6.12 7.89 27.70
N ILE A 513 5.41 8.41 26.69
CA ILE A 513 5.09 7.67 25.47
C ILE A 513 5.93 8.16 24.31
N LEU A 514 6.04 9.48 24.12
CA LEU A 514 6.78 10.11 23.02
C LEU A 514 8.25 10.25 23.38
N ALA A 515 9.08 9.32 22.90
CA ALA A 515 10.50 9.30 23.21
C ALA A 515 11.27 10.40 22.45
N TRP A 516 12.44 10.77 22.95
CA TRP A 516 13.39 11.58 22.20
C TRP A 516 13.93 10.78 20.99
N PRO A 517 14.16 11.38 19.81
CA PRO A 517 14.11 12.80 19.46
C PRO A 517 12.74 13.30 18.96
N LEU A 518 11.66 12.53 19.09
CA LEU A 518 10.33 13.00 18.67
C LEU A 518 9.79 14.08 19.61
N PHE A 519 9.87 13.87 20.93
CA PHE A 519 9.47 14.86 21.92
C PHE A 519 10.69 15.56 22.52
N ILE A 520 11.06 16.69 21.95
CA ILE A 520 12.29 17.42 22.31
C ILE A 520 12.15 18.23 23.61
N TRP A 521 10.92 18.59 24.01
CA TRP A 521 10.65 19.58 25.06
C TRP A 521 11.05 19.15 26.47
N ASN A 522 11.28 17.86 26.71
CA ASN A 522 11.81 17.32 27.97
C ASN A 522 13.35 17.32 28.04
N VAL A 523 14.02 17.50 26.90
CA VAL A 523 15.48 17.53 26.79
C VAL A 523 15.98 18.96 26.55
N PHE A 524 15.28 19.73 25.72
CA PHE A 524 15.65 21.09 25.33
C PHE A 524 15.05 22.14 26.27
N THR A 525 15.35 22.00 27.56
CA THR A 525 14.91 22.90 28.65
C THR A 525 15.98 23.92 29.01
N THR A 526 15.62 25.05 29.63
CA THR A 526 16.58 26.06 30.12
C THR A 526 17.55 25.46 31.14
N ASP A 527 17.03 24.73 32.13
CA ASP A 527 17.83 23.98 33.11
C ASP A 527 17.68 22.47 32.87
N PRO A 528 18.72 21.67 33.11
CA PRO A 528 18.67 20.23 32.86
C PRO A 528 17.67 19.55 33.81
N LEU A 529 16.61 18.97 33.24
CA LEU A 529 15.68 18.13 33.96
C LEU A 529 16.26 16.70 34.04
N TRP A 530 17.12 16.44 35.02
CA TRP A 530 17.90 15.20 35.12
C TRP A 530 17.08 13.91 35.02
N TRP A 531 15.92 13.86 35.67
CA TRP A 531 15.03 12.69 35.56
C TRP A 531 14.49 12.48 34.16
N TRP A 532 14.12 13.57 33.46
CA TRP A 532 13.68 13.48 32.07
C TRP A 532 14.82 13.09 31.13
N LEU A 533 16.04 13.59 31.35
CA LEU A 533 17.22 13.15 30.59
C LEU A 533 17.47 11.65 30.77
N ALA A 534 17.37 11.14 31.99
CA ALA A 534 17.50 9.71 32.28
C ALA A 534 16.38 8.88 31.64
N ILE A 535 15.11 9.32 31.77
CA ILE A 535 13.97 8.65 31.16
C ILE A 535 14.11 8.60 29.63
N CYS A 536 14.41 9.73 28.99
CA CYS A 536 14.59 9.79 27.54
C CYS A 536 15.76 8.91 27.08
N PHE A 537 16.87 8.90 27.82
CA PHE A 537 17.99 8.02 27.50
C PHE A 537 17.61 6.54 27.58
N VAL A 538 16.99 6.11 28.69
CA VAL A 538 16.55 4.73 28.90
C VAL A 538 15.51 4.32 27.86
N GLN A 539 14.53 5.18 27.56
CA GLN A 539 13.53 4.90 26.52
C GLN A 539 14.17 4.72 25.15
N THR A 540 14.97 5.71 24.69
CA THR A 540 15.47 5.76 23.32
C THR A 540 16.61 4.78 23.04
N PHE A 541 17.45 4.47 24.03
CA PHE A 541 18.65 3.67 23.85
C PHE A 541 18.62 2.31 24.55
N VAL A 542 17.61 2.03 25.39
CA VAL A 542 17.48 0.72 26.07
C VAL A 542 16.14 0.06 25.74
N LEU A 543 15.01 0.68 26.10
CA LEU A 543 13.70 0.06 25.96
C LEU A 543 13.26 -0.10 24.51
N ILE A 544 13.38 0.97 23.70
CA ILE A 544 13.00 0.95 22.29
C ILE A 544 13.88 -0.02 21.49
N PRO A 545 15.23 0.01 21.56
CA PRO A 545 16.06 -0.96 20.87
C PRO A 545 15.77 -2.40 21.29
N GLY A 546 15.59 -2.66 22.59
CA GLY A 546 15.24 -3.99 23.10
C GLY A 546 13.91 -4.49 22.54
N MET A 547 12.89 -3.63 22.51
CA MET A 547 11.59 -3.94 21.92
C MET A 547 11.69 -4.22 20.42
N ILE A 548 12.45 -3.40 19.69
CA ILE A 548 12.64 -3.55 18.24
C ILE A 548 13.43 -4.81 17.91
N TYR A 549 14.41 -5.17 18.73
CA TYR A 549 15.18 -6.40 18.54
C TYR A 549 14.28 -7.64 18.47
N PHE A 550 13.28 -7.75 19.35
CA PHE A 550 12.37 -8.91 19.36
C PHE A 550 11.16 -8.77 18.43
N TRP A 551 10.57 -7.58 18.33
CA TRP A 551 9.24 -7.39 17.72
C TRP A 551 9.19 -6.43 16.54
N GLY A 552 10.35 -5.91 16.13
CA GLY A 552 10.50 -4.94 15.04
C GLY A 552 10.08 -3.52 15.42
N LYS A 553 10.38 -2.56 14.52
CA LYS A 553 10.02 -1.13 14.68
C LYS A 553 8.53 -0.91 14.92
N GLY A 554 7.70 -1.79 14.36
CA GLY A 554 6.25 -1.78 14.53
C GLY A 554 5.77 -1.89 15.97
N ALA A 555 6.54 -2.51 16.87
CA ALA A 555 6.18 -2.59 18.28
C ALA A 555 6.02 -1.21 18.95
N TYR A 556 6.74 -0.19 18.45
CA TYR A 556 6.52 1.19 18.87
C TYR A 556 5.63 1.94 17.86
N CYS A 557 6.03 2.01 16.58
CA CYS A 557 5.34 2.85 15.58
C CYS A 557 3.92 2.37 15.19
N GLY A 558 3.61 1.10 15.42
CA GLY A 558 2.32 0.47 15.10
C GLY A 558 1.46 0.16 16.33
N TRP A 559 2.02 0.17 17.53
CA TRP A 559 1.31 -0.24 18.75
C TRP A 559 1.33 0.78 19.89
N ILE A 560 2.28 1.73 19.92
CA ILE A 560 2.46 2.68 21.03
C ILE A 560 2.36 4.14 20.56
N CYS A 561 3.00 4.47 19.45
CA CYS A 561 3.10 5.86 19.00
C CYS A 561 1.73 6.45 18.64
N THR A 562 1.43 7.64 19.17
CA THR A 562 0.19 8.38 18.85
C THR A 562 0.07 8.77 17.39
N CYS A 563 1.16 9.21 16.74
CA CYS A 563 1.16 9.51 15.31
C CYS A 563 0.82 8.24 14.51
N GLY A 564 1.34 7.10 14.97
CA GLY A 564 0.97 5.77 14.48
C GLY A 564 -0.50 5.45 14.70
N ALA A 565 -1.08 5.79 15.85
CA ALA A 565 -2.50 5.57 16.14
C ALA A 565 -3.41 6.26 15.13
N LEU A 566 -3.18 7.54 14.86
CA LEU A 566 -3.97 8.27 13.86
C LEU A 566 -3.71 7.75 12.43
N ALA A 567 -2.45 7.43 12.11
CA ALA A 567 -2.08 6.85 10.82
C ALA A 567 -2.77 5.51 10.54
N GLU A 568 -2.83 4.64 11.55
CA GLU A 568 -3.48 3.32 11.43
C GLU A 568 -4.99 3.40 11.46
N THR A 569 -5.58 4.44 12.05
CA THR A 569 -7.03 4.58 12.17
C THR A 569 -7.59 5.45 11.05
N LEU A 570 -7.45 6.76 11.14
CA LEU A 570 -7.90 7.71 10.13
C LEU A 570 -7.21 7.46 8.78
N GLY A 571 -5.91 7.19 8.80
CA GLY A 571 -5.13 6.96 7.59
C GLY A 571 -5.40 5.62 6.90
N ASP A 572 -6.08 4.65 7.53
CA ASP A 572 -6.33 3.31 6.98
C ASP A 572 -7.05 3.31 5.63
N GLN A 573 -7.87 4.33 5.38
CA GLN A 573 -8.65 4.43 4.16
C GLN A 573 -7.83 4.97 2.98
N HIS A 574 -6.58 5.36 3.21
CA HIS A 574 -5.73 6.06 2.25
C HIS A 574 -4.40 5.34 2.06
N ARG A 575 -4.36 4.02 2.35
CA ARG A 575 -3.15 3.18 2.26
C ARG A 575 -2.53 3.28 0.89
N GLU A 576 -3.38 3.12 -0.12
CA GLU A 576 -3.04 3.04 -1.53
C GLU A 576 -2.23 4.26 -1.98
N LYS A 577 -2.57 5.45 -1.49
CA LYS A 577 -1.98 6.72 -1.94
C LYS A 577 -0.50 6.93 -1.59
N MET A 578 0.11 6.01 -0.83
CA MET A 578 1.52 6.12 -0.45
C MET A 578 2.36 6.09 -1.74
N PRO A 579 3.29 7.03 -1.95
CA PRO A 579 4.18 6.94 -3.09
C PRO A 579 5.19 5.78 -2.95
N HIS A 580 5.41 5.05 -4.05
CA HIS A 580 6.37 3.96 -4.15
C HIS A 580 7.41 4.22 -5.23
N GLY A 581 8.49 3.44 -5.23
CA GLY A 581 9.51 3.48 -6.25
C GLY A 581 10.89 3.90 -5.72
N PRO A 582 11.94 3.73 -6.53
CA PRO A 582 13.32 4.00 -6.14
C PRO A 582 13.56 5.49 -5.83
N GLY A 583 12.89 6.40 -6.55
CA GLY A 583 12.96 7.83 -6.31
C GLY A 583 12.46 8.21 -4.91
N TRP A 584 11.32 7.67 -4.50
CA TRP A 584 10.76 7.88 -3.16
C TRP A 584 11.58 7.19 -2.06
N ASN A 585 12.19 6.03 -2.33
CA ASN A 585 13.09 5.40 -1.35
C ASN A 585 14.33 6.25 -1.03
N LYS A 586 14.82 7.05 -2.00
CA LYS A 586 15.90 8.03 -1.71
C LYS A 586 15.45 9.09 -0.70
N LEU A 587 14.17 9.49 -0.71
CA LEU A 587 13.63 10.47 0.23
C LEU A 587 13.56 9.93 1.67
N ASN A 588 13.58 8.62 1.90
CA ASN A 588 13.66 8.05 3.26
C ASN A 588 14.88 8.59 4.04
N LEU A 589 15.95 9.01 3.35
CA LEU A 589 17.13 9.62 3.97
C LEU A 589 16.84 10.98 4.62
N ALA A 590 15.75 11.68 4.26
CA ALA A 590 15.38 12.96 4.86
C ALA A 590 15.20 12.84 6.38
N GLY A 591 14.64 11.73 6.87
CA GLY A 591 14.50 11.47 8.30
C GLY A 591 15.85 11.34 9.01
N GLN A 592 16.85 10.76 8.34
CA GLN A 592 18.23 10.66 8.87
C GLN A 592 18.87 12.04 8.99
N VAL A 593 18.60 12.95 8.05
CA VAL A 593 19.06 14.35 8.13
C VAL A 593 18.44 15.07 9.32
N ILE A 594 17.11 14.96 9.50
CA ILE A 594 16.41 15.59 10.63
C ILE A 594 16.93 15.03 11.96
N MET A 595 17.12 13.71 12.05
CA MET A 595 17.74 13.07 13.21
C MET A 595 19.15 13.61 13.47
N GLY A 596 19.98 13.77 12.44
CA GLY A 596 21.30 14.37 12.56
C GLY A 596 21.26 15.80 13.13
N VAL A 597 20.30 16.61 12.69
CA VAL A 597 20.06 17.96 13.24
C VAL A 597 19.63 17.88 14.71
N ALA A 598 18.78 16.93 15.09
CA ALA A 598 18.36 16.74 16.48
C ALA A 598 19.56 16.39 17.40
N PHE A 599 20.49 15.54 16.95
CA PHE A 599 21.73 15.25 17.67
C PHE A 599 22.66 16.46 17.75
N ALA A 600 22.79 17.23 16.66
CA ALA A 600 23.58 18.47 16.69
C ALA A 600 23.01 19.48 17.69
N LEU A 601 21.68 19.64 17.74
CA LEU A 601 20.99 20.45 18.74
C LEU A 601 21.22 19.96 20.16
N LEU A 602 21.24 18.64 20.39
CA LEU A 602 21.56 18.06 21.69
C LEU A 602 22.99 18.42 22.13
N VAL A 603 23.97 18.29 21.23
CA VAL A 603 25.36 18.67 21.52
C VAL A 603 25.48 20.17 21.85
N LEU A 604 24.85 21.03 21.04
CA LEU A 604 24.84 22.47 21.29
C LEU A 604 24.14 22.82 22.62
N ARG A 605 23.04 22.12 22.95
CA ARG A 605 22.32 22.31 24.21
C ARG A 605 23.19 21.96 25.41
N ILE A 606 23.87 20.81 25.36
CA ILE A 606 24.79 20.35 26.40
C ILE A 606 25.93 21.37 26.56
N GLY A 607 26.54 21.83 25.47
CA GLY A 607 27.54 22.88 25.50
C GLY A 607 27.02 24.18 26.13
N GLY A 608 25.77 24.56 25.84
CA GLY A 608 25.12 25.72 26.45
C GLY A 608 24.80 25.58 27.94
N TRP A 609 24.61 24.36 28.46
CA TRP A 609 24.49 24.11 29.91
C TRP A 609 25.85 24.20 30.61
N ILE A 610 26.91 23.66 29.99
CA ILE A 610 28.27 23.65 30.56
C ILE A 610 28.87 25.07 30.54
N TRP A 611 28.64 25.81 29.45
CA TRP A 611 29.15 27.17 29.27
C TRP A 611 28.01 28.17 28.98
N PRO A 612 27.32 28.67 30.02
CA PRO A 612 26.31 29.71 29.87
C PRO A 612 26.89 30.95 29.17
N GLY A 613 26.17 31.52 28.20
CA GLY A 613 26.62 32.70 27.45
C GLY A 613 27.63 32.44 26.32
N SER A 614 28.02 31.18 26.10
CA SER A 614 28.88 30.78 24.98
C SER A 614 28.19 30.92 23.62
N TRP A 615 29.00 30.88 22.56
CA TRP A 615 28.49 30.81 21.18
C TRP A 615 27.59 29.58 20.97
N ALA A 616 27.82 28.48 21.68
CA ALA A 616 27.00 27.26 21.60
C ALA A 616 25.58 27.50 22.13
N ALA A 617 25.44 28.26 23.23
CA ALA A 617 24.13 28.67 23.75
C ALA A 617 23.39 29.61 22.77
N GLY A 618 24.13 30.52 22.13
CA GLY A 618 23.60 31.39 21.07
C GLY A 618 23.15 30.60 19.83
N ALA A 619 23.99 29.68 19.35
CA ALA A 619 23.71 28.83 18.21
C ALA A 619 22.52 27.89 18.46
N TYR A 620 22.45 27.27 19.63
CA TYR A 620 21.29 26.45 20.03
C TYR A 620 19.98 27.25 19.96
N ARG A 621 19.94 28.46 20.54
CA ARG A 621 18.74 29.31 20.49
C ARG A 621 18.38 29.71 19.06
N ALA A 622 19.38 30.08 18.26
CA ALA A 622 19.18 30.47 16.86
C ALA A 622 18.65 29.32 16.00
N VAL A 623 19.15 28.10 16.17
CA VAL A 623 18.70 26.93 15.41
C VAL A 623 17.35 26.43 15.91
N LEU A 624 17.09 26.41 17.22
CA LEU A 624 15.84 25.89 17.77
C LEU A 624 14.65 26.81 17.49
N TYR A 625 14.77 28.10 17.81
CA TYR A 625 13.67 29.08 17.72
C TYR A 625 13.68 29.91 16.43
N GLY A 626 14.76 29.81 15.64
CA GLY A 626 14.97 30.66 14.48
C GLY A 626 15.55 32.01 14.91
N GLY A 627 16.42 32.58 14.08
CA GLY A 627 16.86 33.98 14.26
C GLY A 627 15.73 34.97 13.97
N SER A 628 16.06 36.16 13.46
CA SER A 628 15.08 37.22 13.13
C SER A 628 14.01 36.83 12.09
N LEU A 629 14.16 35.71 11.39
CA LEU A 629 13.23 35.20 10.37
C LEU A 629 12.21 34.19 10.90
N GLY A 630 12.26 33.78 12.18
CA GLY A 630 11.23 32.94 12.84
C GLY A 630 11.10 31.48 12.38
N LEU A 631 11.91 31.02 11.42
CA LEU A 631 11.92 29.64 10.91
C LEU A 631 12.89 28.75 11.69
N GLY A 632 12.62 28.50 12.97
CA GLY A 632 13.42 27.60 13.82
C GLY A 632 13.10 26.11 13.64
N TYR A 633 13.96 25.23 14.15
CA TYR A 633 13.72 23.77 14.19
C TYR A 633 12.37 23.43 14.83
N SER A 634 11.95 24.12 15.90
CA SER A 634 10.64 23.87 16.53
C SER A 634 9.49 24.22 15.59
N TRP A 635 9.61 25.31 14.82
CA TRP A 635 8.59 25.70 13.84
C TRP A 635 8.55 24.71 12.67
N VAL A 636 9.71 24.36 12.11
CA VAL A 636 9.79 23.41 10.99
C VAL A 636 9.35 22.01 11.40
N VAL A 637 9.80 21.50 12.54
CA VAL A 637 9.51 20.11 12.94
C VAL A 637 8.14 20.00 13.59
N ASP A 638 7.75 20.86 14.54
CA ASP A 638 6.49 20.67 15.27
C ASP A 638 5.29 21.20 14.47
N ILE A 639 5.45 22.31 13.73
CA ILE A 639 4.34 22.95 13.01
C ILE A 639 4.29 22.48 11.57
N LEU A 640 5.37 22.67 10.79
CA LEU A 640 5.36 22.36 9.37
C LEU A 640 5.34 20.84 9.13
N LEU A 641 6.23 20.09 9.76
CA LEU A 641 6.36 18.67 9.44
C LEU A 641 5.45 17.76 10.30
N ALA A 642 5.47 17.83 11.63
CA ALA A 642 4.65 16.96 12.48
C ALA A 642 3.18 17.37 12.50
N GLY A 643 2.89 18.67 12.56
CA GLY A 643 1.53 19.21 12.48
C GLY A 643 0.97 19.16 11.05
N MET A 644 1.54 19.94 10.14
CA MET A 644 0.98 20.14 8.80
C MET A 644 1.22 18.95 7.87
N VAL A 645 2.44 18.43 7.75
CA VAL A 645 2.71 17.27 6.90
C VAL A 645 2.18 15.98 7.56
N GLY A 646 2.28 15.89 8.88
CA GLY A 646 1.81 14.75 9.67
C GLY A 646 0.29 14.63 9.78
N PHE A 647 -0.50 15.70 9.64
CA PHE A 647 -1.97 15.60 9.65
C PHE A 647 -2.61 15.97 8.31
N GLY A 648 -2.02 16.91 7.58
CA GLY A 648 -2.61 17.47 6.37
C GLY A 648 -2.25 16.80 5.08
N VAL A 649 -1.32 15.86 5.08
CA VAL A 649 -0.99 15.14 3.85
C VAL A 649 -1.70 13.78 3.77
N TYR A 650 -2.33 13.30 4.85
CA TYR A 650 -2.93 11.96 4.91
C TYR A 650 -3.94 11.68 3.79
N PHE A 651 -4.78 12.68 3.48
CA PHE A 651 -5.79 12.57 2.42
C PHE A 651 -5.18 12.55 1.01
N TRP A 652 -3.91 12.91 0.86
CA TRP A 652 -3.20 13.01 -0.41
C TRP A 652 -2.09 11.96 -0.53
N LEU A 653 -1.10 11.89 0.36
CA LEU A 653 0.06 10.98 0.28
C LEU A 653 0.08 9.90 1.37
N SER A 654 -1.08 9.45 1.82
CA SER A 654 -1.27 8.35 2.79
C SER A 654 -0.95 8.67 4.25
N GLY A 655 -1.52 7.87 5.15
CA GLY A 655 -1.48 8.06 6.61
C GLY A 655 -0.11 7.99 7.27
N ARG A 656 0.96 7.58 6.57
CA ARG A 656 2.30 7.42 7.19
C ARG A 656 3.39 8.24 6.51
N PHE A 657 3.02 9.21 5.68
CA PHE A 657 3.98 10.06 4.97
C PHE A 657 5.03 10.70 5.92
N TRP A 658 4.57 11.34 7.00
CA TRP A 658 5.46 11.88 8.05
C TRP A 658 6.32 10.79 8.71
N CYS A 659 5.69 9.67 9.09
CA CYS A 659 6.38 8.59 9.81
C CYS A 659 7.49 7.93 8.99
N ARG A 660 7.33 7.87 7.66
CA ARG A 660 8.31 7.32 6.72
C ARG A 660 9.45 8.31 6.47
N PHE A 661 9.12 9.53 6.06
CA PHE A 661 10.13 10.43 5.49
C PHE A 661 10.78 11.36 6.50
N PHE A 662 10.09 11.74 7.58
CA PHE A 662 10.51 12.91 8.36
C PHE A 662 10.54 12.69 9.88
N CYS A 663 9.93 11.64 10.40
CA CYS A 663 9.95 11.35 11.83
C CYS A 663 11.37 11.00 12.31
N PRO A 664 12.00 11.82 13.18
CA PRO A 664 13.37 11.59 13.60
C PRO A 664 13.51 10.36 14.52
N LEU A 665 12.44 10.01 15.25
CA LEU A 665 12.40 8.78 16.04
C LEU A 665 12.23 7.54 15.15
N ALA A 666 11.52 7.62 14.02
CA ALA A 666 11.49 6.52 13.07
C ALA A 666 12.87 6.32 12.43
N ALA A 667 13.55 7.41 12.09
CA ALA A 667 14.90 7.37 11.50
C ALA A 667 15.92 6.62 12.39
N ILE A 668 15.93 6.86 13.70
CA ILE A 668 16.80 6.10 14.61
C ILE A 668 16.37 4.62 14.70
N MET A 669 15.07 4.36 14.66
CA MET A 669 14.53 3.00 14.69
C MET A 669 14.84 2.19 13.43
N HIS A 670 15.06 2.83 12.26
CA HIS A 670 15.51 2.14 11.05
C HIS A 670 16.86 1.45 11.30
N ILE A 671 17.76 2.14 12.00
CA ILE A 671 19.08 1.60 12.37
C ILE A 671 18.90 0.41 13.32
N TYR A 672 18.05 0.55 14.34
CA TYR A 672 17.77 -0.54 15.27
C TYR A 672 17.15 -1.76 14.58
N HIS A 673 16.27 -1.53 13.60
CA HIS A 673 15.57 -2.60 12.89
C HIS A 673 16.50 -3.49 12.08
N ARG A 674 17.63 -2.96 11.57
CA ARG A 674 18.63 -3.78 10.86
C ARG A 674 19.16 -4.96 11.69
N PHE A 675 19.03 -4.89 13.01
CA PHE A 675 19.44 -5.95 13.93
C PHE A 675 18.24 -6.71 14.54
N SER A 676 17.02 -6.40 14.10
CA SER A 676 15.80 -7.04 14.59
C SER A 676 15.72 -8.49 14.13
N ARG A 677 15.10 -9.33 14.96
CA ARG A 677 14.67 -10.69 14.62
C ARG A 677 13.35 -10.70 13.86
N PHE A 678 12.52 -9.67 13.98
CA PHE A 678 11.19 -9.66 13.37
C PHE A 678 11.27 -9.63 11.85
N ARG A 679 10.47 -10.47 11.18
CA ARG A 679 10.28 -10.47 9.72
C ARG A 679 8.83 -10.74 9.36
N ILE A 680 8.45 -10.38 8.15
CA ILE A 680 7.26 -10.96 7.49
C ILE A 680 7.75 -12.16 6.71
N LEU A 681 7.30 -13.36 7.09
CA LEU A 681 7.63 -14.60 6.42
C LEU A 681 6.70 -14.75 5.21
N ALA A 682 7.20 -15.36 4.14
CA ALA A 682 6.45 -15.59 2.93
C ALA A 682 6.52 -17.05 2.50
N ASP A 683 5.38 -17.65 2.21
CA ASP A 683 5.29 -18.93 1.51
C ASP A 683 5.24 -18.70 0.00
N LYS A 684 6.39 -18.86 -0.67
CA LYS A 684 6.54 -18.66 -2.12
C LYS A 684 5.55 -19.50 -2.92
N LYS A 685 5.19 -20.71 -2.47
CA LYS A 685 4.31 -21.62 -3.22
C LYS A 685 2.89 -21.09 -3.37
N LYS A 686 2.41 -20.34 -2.37
CA LYS A 686 1.08 -19.70 -2.35
C LYS A 686 1.05 -18.35 -3.07
N CYS A 687 2.20 -17.77 -3.44
CA CYS A 687 2.27 -16.44 -4.03
C CYS A 687 1.77 -16.44 -5.48
N ILE A 688 0.79 -15.59 -5.79
CA ILE A 688 0.21 -15.43 -7.14
C ILE A 688 0.58 -14.11 -7.81
N SER A 689 1.54 -13.35 -7.24
CA SER A 689 2.02 -12.09 -7.83
C SER A 689 0.93 -11.05 -8.13
N CYS A 690 -0.13 -10.98 -7.32
CA CYS A 690 -1.29 -10.09 -7.53
C CYS A 690 -1.08 -8.63 -7.08
N ASN A 691 0.10 -8.29 -6.56
CA ASN A 691 0.50 -6.96 -6.11
C ASN A 691 -0.31 -6.31 -4.95
N GLN A 692 -1.35 -6.97 -4.42
CA GLN A 692 -2.18 -6.42 -3.33
C GLN A 692 -1.38 -6.08 -2.07
N CYS A 693 -0.40 -6.90 -1.68
CA CYS A 693 0.42 -6.65 -0.49
C CYS A 693 1.31 -5.39 -0.63
N THR A 694 1.82 -5.11 -1.83
CA THR A 694 2.59 -3.90 -2.13
C THR A 694 1.69 -2.68 -2.19
N SER A 695 0.52 -2.77 -2.84
CA SER A 695 -0.39 -1.62 -3.03
C SER A 695 -0.96 -1.05 -1.74
N VAL A 696 -1.12 -1.85 -0.68
CA VAL A 696 -1.61 -1.39 0.63
C VAL A 696 -0.50 -0.99 1.61
N CYS A 697 0.76 -1.04 1.19
CA CYS A 697 1.89 -0.77 2.07
C CYS A 697 2.10 0.72 2.29
N HIS A 698 1.67 1.24 3.43
CA HIS A 698 1.90 2.63 3.85
C HIS A 698 3.35 3.05 4.03
N GLN A 699 4.29 2.12 3.93
CA GLN A 699 5.72 2.42 3.99
C GLN A 699 6.37 2.41 2.61
N GLY A 700 5.60 2.19 1.54
CA GLY A 700 6.13 2.14 0.18
C GLY A 700 6.96 0.90 -0.13
N ILE A 701 6.94 -0.12 0.73
CA ILE A 701 7.74 -1.34 0.59
C ILE A 701 7.14 -2.19 -0.52
N ASP A 702 7.99 -2.70 -1.41
CA ASP A 702 7.59 -3.70 -2.40
C ASP A 702 7.55 -5.10 -1.78
N VAL A 703 6.49 -5.34 -1.00
CA VAL A 703 6.27 -6.59 -0.26
C VAL A 703 6.18 -7.79 -1.20
N MET A 704 5.59 -7.61 -2.39
CA MET A 704 5.43 -8.68 -3.37
C MET A 704 6.78 -9.21 -3.86
N ALA A 705 7.79 -8.36 -4.03
CA ALA A 705 9.11 -8.81 -4.47
C ALA A 705 9.76 -9.80 -3.48
N TYR A 706 9.63 -9.54 -2.17
CA TYR A 706 10.07 -10.49 -1.14
C TYR A 706 9.25 -11.78 -1.19
N ALA A 707 7.93 -11.67 -1.34
CA ALA A 707 7.04 -12.83 -1.39
C ALA A 707 7.29 -13.73 -2.62
N GLN A 708 7.62 -13.14 -3.77
CA GLN A 708 8.02 -13.86 -4.99
C GLN A 708 9.33 -14.62 -4.80
N LYS A 709 10.27 -14.03 -4.05
CA LYS A 709 11.54 -14.67 -3.71
C LYS A 709 11.43 -15.74 -2.63
N GLY A 710 10.36 -15.74 -1.84
CA GLY A 710 10.28 -16.55 -0.62
C GLY A 710 11.19 -16.05 0.50
N GLU A 711 11.70 -14.82 0.37
CA GLU A 711 12.60 -14.21 1.33
C GLU A 711 11.82 -13.57 2.48
N PRO A 712 12.26 -13.72 3.75
CA PRO A 712 11.72 -12.95 4.85
C PRO A 712 11.89 -11.45 4.60
N MET A 713 10.81 -10.67 4.67
CA MET A 713 10.87 -9.23 4.45
C MET A 713 11.63 -8.52 5.59
N ASP A 714 12.75 -7.88 5.25
CA ASP A 714 13.70 -7.23 6.17
C ASP A 714 13.82 -5.70 5.93
N ASP A 715 12.83 -5.09 5.29
CA ASP A 715 12.85 -3.65 5.05
C ASP A 715 12.66 -2.86 6.38
N PRO A 716 13.60 -2.00 6.79
CA PRO A 716 13.55 -1.27 8.06
C PRO A 716 12.46 -0.22 8.16
N GLU A 717 11.80 0.11 7.06
CA GLU A 717 10.63 0.97 7.11
C GLU A 717 9.42 0.26 7.75
N CYS A 718 9.39 -1.08 7.76
CA CYS A 718 8.25 -1.86 8.22
C CYS A 718 7.78 -1.49 9.63
N VAL A 719 6.47 -1.20 9.74
CA VAL A 719 5.81 -0.82 11.00
C VAL A 719 4.85 -1.87 11.53
N ARG A 720 4.88 -3.09 11.00
CA ARG A 720 4.05 -4.22 11.46
C ARG A 720 2.56 -3.84 11.60
N CYS A 721 2.01 -3.19 10.56
CA CYS A 721 0.61 -2.73 10.55
C CYS A 721 -0.41 -3.80 10.11
N SER A 722 0.08 -4.97 9.70
CA SER A 722 -0.65 -6.14 9.16
C SER A 722 -1.44 -5.96 7.87
N ALA A 723 -1.52 -4.77 7.27
CA ALA A 723 -2.34 -4.59 6.07
C ALA A 723 -1.93 -5.50 4.90
N CYS A 724 -0.62 -5.69 4.67
CA CYS A 724 -0.13 -6.58 3.62
C CYS A 724 -0.45 -8.06 3.90
N VAL A 725 -0.45 -8.48 5.18
CA VAL A 725 -0.80 -9.83 5.62
C VAL A 725 -2.30 -10.09 5.53
N GLU A 726 -3.10 -9.11 5.98
CA GLU A 726 -4.56 -9.19 6.01
C GLU A 726 -5.18 -9.14 4.61
N THR A 727 -4.62 -8.34 3.70
CA THR A 727 -5.13 -8.23 2.33
C THR A 727 -4.73 -9.40 1.43
N CYS A 728 -3.80 -10.25 1.86
CA CYS A 728 -3.25 -11.31 1.02
C CYS A 728 -4.34 -12.38 0.76
N PRO A 729 -4.83 -12.54 -0.49
CA PRO A 729 -5.94 -13.43 -0.77
C PRO A 729 -5.58 -14.91 -0.57
N THR A 730 -4.29 -15.26 -0.67
CA THR A 730 -3.78 -16.62 -0.61
C THR A 730 -3.06 -16.97 0.70
N GLY A 731 -3.10 -16.10 1.71
CA GLY A 731 -2.49 -16.40 3.02
C GLY A 731 -0.97 -16.61 3.01
N VAL A 732 -0.27 -16.02 2.03
CA VAL A 732 1.19 -16.15 1.80
C VAL A 732 2.02 -15.60 2.95
N LEU A 733 1.56 -14.47 3.50
CA LEU A 733 2.33 -13.66 4.43
C LEU A 733 1.90 -13.93 5.86
N GLU A 734 2.85 -13.95 6.77
CA GLU A 734 2.61 -14.02 8.21
C GLU A 734 3.74 -13.34 8.99
N PHE A 735 3.52 -13.05 10.27
CA PHE A 735 4.53 -12.46 11.12
C PHE A 735 5.34 -13.51 11.87
N GLY A 736 6.65 -13.29 11.98
CA GLY A 736 7.51 -14.17 12.75
C GLY A 736 8.85 -13.53 13.10
N GLN A 737 9.72 -14.36 13.67
CA GLN A 737 11.09 -14.03 14.03
C GLN A 737 12.05 -14.97 13.31
N VAL A 738 13.13 -14.41 12.79
CA VAL A 738 14.25 -15.14 12.19
C VAL A 738 15.54 -14.87 12.95
N GLN A 739 16.50 -15.76 12.79
CA GLN A 739 17.86 -15.52 13.25
C GLN A 739 18.59 -14.56 12.27
N PRO A 740 19.11 -13.40 12.74
CA PRO A 740 19.56 -12.31 11.86
C PRO A 740 20.64 -12.66 10.82
N ASN A 741 21.39 -13.75 11.03
CA ASN A 741 22.49 -14.17 10.15
C ASN A 741 22.17 -15.40 9.29
N THR A 742 21.27 -16.27 9.75
CA THR A 742 20.94 -17.52 9.04
C THR A 742 19.61 -17.45 8.32
N GLY A 743 18.74 -16.47 8.65
CA GLY A 743 17.39 -16.38 8.11
C GLY A 743 16.43 -17.47 8.59
N GLU A 744 16.91 -18.38 9.45
CA GLU A 744 16.11 -19.49 9.98
C GLU A 744 14.98 -18.99 10.87
N VAL A 745 13.79 -19.52 10.66
CA VAL A 745 12.58 -19.14 11.41
C VAL A 745 12.67 -19.69 12.83
N ILE A 746 12.73 -18.79 13.81
CA ILE A 746 12.76 -19.11 15.24
C ILE A 746 11.34 -19.33 15.76
N HIS A 747 10.43 -18.43 15.39
CA HIS A 747 9.09 -18.37 15.97
C HIS A 747 8.11 -17.71 15.00
N ARG A 748 6.89 -18.22 14.92
CA ARG A 748 5.76 -17.61 14.21
C ARG A 748 4.82 -16.98 15.23
N ASP A 749 4.36 -15.77 14.97
CA ASP A 749 3.51 -15.03 15.91
C ASP A 749 2.17 -15.75 16.13
N ALA A 750 1.73 -15.86 17.39
CA ALA A 750 0.45 -16.48 17.73
C ALA A 750 -0.79 -15.63 17.36
N LEU A 751 -0.62 -14.32 17.18
CA LEU A 751 -1.72 -13.41 16.88
C LEU A 751 -1.93 -13.32 15.37
N GLU A 752 -2.82 -14.18 14.85
CA GLU A 752 -3.08 -14.28 13.42
C GLU A 752 -3.64 -12.97 12.83
N ALA A 753 -3.08 -12.62 11.67
CA ALA A 753 -3.27 -11.37 10.96
C ALA A 753 -3.84 -11.57 9.54
N SER A 754 -3.93 -12.81 9.05
CA SER A 754 -4.50 -13.17 7.75
C SER A 754 -5.87 -13.83 7.91
N LEU A 755 -6.90 -13.28 7.26
CA LEU A 755 -8.24 -13.89 7.25
C LEU A 755 -8.23 -15.26 6.56
N THR A 756 -7.51 -15.37 5.44
CA THR A 756 -7.40 -16.63 4.70
C THR A 756 -6.80 -17.73 5.56
N ARG A 757 -5.75 -17.44 6.32
CA ARG A 757 -5.14 -18.42 7.22
C ARG A 757 -6.07 -18.81 8.38
N ILE A 758 -6.81 -17.86 8.96
CA ILE A 758 -7.82 -18.17 9.98
C ILE A 758 -8.84 -19.18 9.42
N GLN A 759 -9.32 -18.95 8.20
CA GLN A 759 -10.26 -19.85 7.52
C GLN A 759 -9.65 -21.23 7.22
N GLU A 760 -8.39 -21.29 6.76
CA GLU A 760 -7.68 -22.56 6.55
C GLU A 760 -7.56 -23.36 7.85
N HIS A 761 -7.23 -22.69 8.96
CA HIS A 761 -7.13 -23.33 10.28
C HIS A 761 -8.50 -23.81 10.80
N GLU A 762 -9.55 -23.01 10.66
CA GLU A 762 -10.93 -23.37 11.07
C GLU A 762 -11.48 -24.56 10.27
N ASN A 763 -11.11 -24.67 8.99
CA ASN A 763 -11.54 -25.75 8.10
C ASN A 763 -10.64 -26.99 8.16
N GLY A 764 -9.55 -26.97 8.93
CA GLY A 764 -8.60 -28.07 9.01
C GLY A 764 -7.78 -28.28 7.72
N THR A 765 -7.74 -27.28 6.83
CA THR A 765 -6.99 -27.30 5.57
C THR A 765 -5.65 -26.56 5.66
N ALA A 766 -5.24 -26.17 6.85
CA ALA A 766 -3.90 -25.63 7.10
C ALA A 766 -2.85 -26.71 6.78
N ALA A 767 -2.06 -26.46 5.74
CA ALA A 767 -0.96 -27.32 5.30
C ALA A 767 0.24 -27.28 6.27
#